data_AF-A0A849I3T0-F1
#
_entry.id   AF-A0A849I3T0-F1
#
_cell.length_a   1.000
_cell.length_b   1.000
_cell.length_c   1.000
_cell.angle_alpha   90.00
_cell.angle_beta   90.00
_cell.angle_gamma   90.00
#
_symmetry.space_group_name_H-M   'P 1'
#
loop_
_entity.id
_entity.type
_entity.pdbx_description
1 polymer ?
#
loop_
_entity_poly.entity_id
_entity_poly.type
_entity_poly.pdbx_seq_one_letter_code
_entity_poly.pdbx_strand_id
1 'polypeptide(L)'
;MQSITTQQQPWVVVKFGGKSVAERSCWETIATIVQRHQQQGLRPLIVCSAISQMTNTLEQLLKAAIIDAHEPVLAEIRARHAQLAADLEVPFDLLHNDMQTLERISAGIALIGEVTPRLSAKILAFGEQMLTRLGAAFLFQQGLDAAWYDSRELLISQDTLHAQEHTAYLSAHCDYEQDINLQQKLANEPHQVLITQGFVAANTKGETVLLGRGGSDTSAAYLAAKLGAARCEIWTDVPGIYTANPHQVPEAQVLKYLDYDEAREIAAMGGKVLHPRCLHPVKYHRIPMYVACTFSPETQGSLITSNSVSNDRQIKAILTRYDLTLMSIEALEMWQQAGFLTDVFHCFKRQGISIDLISTSEFNITVSIDLKAQAHDSKVLDAVLAELNVFCKATVISPCASISLVGHNIRAIFHKLGNAFTVFEEQQIHLISQAANDLNLTFVVNEDQVERLVTKLHSLLFSELYTPKQETDYQQAWWYHKREQLLALSQTQSIPAYIYDRETLAKSITQLQSLAAIDRLFYAVKANNYHEILRQFYHAGIGFECVSLTEVEYILSLFNEINPTRIMFTPNFAPRSEYEAAMKLGINITIDNLHPLMHWPELFSEREIFVRIDPGQGHGHHKHVCTAGDISKFGIPLAQLSQLVQIVQQEKIKVIGLHAHTGSGILTPQIWQQVAIFLAGLTSHFKDVRYLNLGGGLGVAERAGQKPLDMNVLNELLCGVKVTCPQLEFWLEPGRFFVAQAGVLLARVTQIKSKGNMTFIGIDTGMNSLIRPALYGSWHEVVNLTRLHEPRTITANIVGPICESGDTLAFSRLFPLTQEGDIILIANTGAYGHTMSSNYNMRIPAQEQCFE
;
A
#
# COMPACT_ATOMS: atom_id res chain seq x y z
N MET A 1 -7.73 -63.85 28.04
CA MET A 1 -6.92 -63.40 26.89
C MET A 1 -7.31 -61.97 26.58
N GLN A 2 -6.59 -61.01 27.16
CA GLN A 2 -6.73 -59.59 26.81
C GLN A 2 -6.04 -59.41 25.44
N SER A 3 -6.80 -58.97 24.44
CA SER A 3 -6.27 -58.56 23.15
C SER A 3 -5.32 -57.38 23.38
N ILE A 4 -4.03 -57.62 23.17
CA ILE A 4 -3.03 -56.57 23.07
C ILE A 4 -3.35 -55.80 21.79
N THR A 5 -4.15 -54.75 21.89
CA THR A 5 -4.22 -53.71 20.87
C THR A 5 -2.84 -53.07 20.81
N THR A 6 -2.03 -53.48 19.83
CA THR A 6 -0.85 -52.73 19.42
C THR A 6 -1.28 -51.30 19.12
N GLN A 7 -0.89 -50.35 19.97
CA GLN A 7 -1.08 -48.92 19.68
C GLN A 7 -0.34 -48.63 18.36
N GLN A 8 -1.10 -48.46 17.28
CA GLN A 8 -0.54 -48.05 16.00
C GLN A 8 0.09 -46.66 16.17
N GLN A 9 1.36 -46.53 15.76
CA GLN A 9 2.05 -45.24 15.80
C GLN A 9 1.30 -44.24 14.90
N PRO A 10 1.03 -43.02 15.40
CA PRO A 10 0.33 -42.01 14.60
C PRO A 10 1.18 -41.56 13.41
N TRP A 11 0.53 -41.35 12.27
CA TRP A 11 1.17 -40.90 11.04
C TRP A 11 1.52 -39.40 11.09
N VAL A 12 2.65 -39.04 10.48
CA VAL A 12 2.98 -37.67 10.08
C VAL A 12 3.24 -37.65 8.57
N VAL A 13 2.52 -36.81 7.84
CA VAL A 13 2.74 -36.65 6.40
C VAL A 13 3.63 -35.44 6.16
N VAL A 14 4.75 -35.64 5.49
CA VAL A 14 5.82 -34.64 5.35
C VAL A 14 6.10 -34.41 3.87
N LYS A 15 5.78 -33.23 3.36
CA LYS A 15 5.95 -32.88 1.95
C LYS A 15 7.19 -32.03 1.73
N PHE A 16 7.97 -32.34 0.71
CA PHE A 16 9.11 -31.54 0.27
C PHE A 16 8.89 -30.96 -1.14
N GLY A 17 9.13 -29.66 -1.30
CA GLY A 17 9.10 -28.96 -2.59
C GLY A 17 10.30 -29.28 -3.48
N GLY A 18 10.27 -28.86 -4.74
CA GLY A 18 11.31 -29.22 -5.73
C GLY A 18 12.71 -28.67 -5.43
N LYS A 19 12.83 -27.53 -4.73
CA LYS A 19 14.12 -27.02 -4.22
C LYS A 19 14.61 -27.81 -3.00
N SER A 20 13.68 -28.25 -2.15
CA SER A 20 13.93 -29.03 -0.94
C SER A 20 14.40 -30.47 -1.20
N VAL A 21 14.53 -30.88 -2.46
CA VAL A 21 14.95 -32.23 -2.89
C VAL A 21 16.00 -32.19 -4.00
N ALA A 22 16.54 -31.00 -4.30
CA ALA A 22 17.42 -30.78 -5.44
C ALA A 22 18.88 -31.18 -5.20
N GLU A 23 19.33 -31.19 -3.95
CA GLU A 23 20.74 -31.33 -3.57
C GLU A 23 20.89 -32.32 -2.40
N ARG A 24 22.07 -32.94 -2.27
CA ARG A 24 22.38 -33.89 -1.19
C ARG A 24 22.16 -33.32 0.21
N SER A 25 22.58 -32.08 0.46
CA SER A 25 22.40 -31.38 1.75
C SER A 25 20.92 -31.32 2.18
N CYS A 26 20.01 -31.15 1.23
CA CYS A 26 18.57 -31.20 1.48
C CYS A 26 18.14 -32.61 1.91
N TRP A 27 18.64 -33.66 1.27
CA TRP A 27 18.34 -35.05 1.62
C TRP A 27 18.90 -35.47 2.98
N GLU A 28 20.08 -34.99 3.35
CA GLU A 28 20.63 -35.14 4.72
C GLU A 28 19.72 -34.45 5.76
N THR A 29 19.18 -33.29 5.41
CA THR A 29 18.20 -32.60 6.25
C THR A 29 16.88 -33.37 6.34
N ILE A 30 16.39 -33.94 5.23
CA ILE A 30 15.22 -34.84 5.22
C ILE A 30 15.44 -36.02 6.16
N ALA A 31 16.61 -36.68 6.08
CA ALA A 31 16.96 -37.79 6.97
C ALA A 31 16.90 -37.37 8.46
N THR A 32 17.45 -36.20 8.78
CA THR A 32 17.42 -35.63 10.14
C THR A 32 15.99 -35.36 10.64
N ILE A 33 15.13 -34.79 9.78
CA ILE A 33 13.71 -34.53 10.09
C ILE A 33 12.97 -35.85 10.35
N VAL A 34 13.19 -36.86 9.50
CA VAL A 34 12.57 -38.18 9.63
C VAL A 34 12.99 -38.87 10.94
N GLN A 35 14.28 -38.85 11.28
CA GLN A 35 14.78 -39.38 12.55
C GLN A 35 14.13 -38.71 13.75
N ARG A 36 14.00 -37.38 13.72
CA ARG A 36 13.34 -36.60 14.77
C ARG A 36 11.89 -37.03 14.97
N HIS A 37 11.16 -37.28 13.88
CA HIS A 37 9.77 -37.76 13.95
C HIS A 37 9.67 -39.18 14.52
N GLN A 38 10.56 -40.09 14.11
CA GLN A 38 10.62 -41.44 14.68
C GLN A 38 10.91 -41.43 16.18
N GLN A 39 11.82 -40.54 16.65
CA GLN A 39 12.10 -40.35 18.07
C GLN A 39 10.89 -39.80 18.86
N GLN A 40 10.00 -39.05 18.19
CA GLN A 40 8.73 -38.59 18.75
C GLN A 40 7.62 -39.66 18.72
N GLY A 41 7.93 -40.87 18.23
CA GLY A 41 6.96 -41.96 18.09
C GLY A 41 5.99 -41.79 16.92
N LEU A 42 6.30 -40.91 15.96
CA LEU A 42 5.52 -40.69 14.76
C LEU A 42 6.04 -41.55 13.60
N ARG A 43 5.13 -42.02 12.74
CA ARG A 43 5.47 -42.77 11.53
C ARG A 43 5.47 -41.84 10.30
N PRO A 44 6.61 -41.57 9.65
CA PRO A 44 6.67 -40.60 8.55
C PRO A 44 6.22 -41.19 7.20
N LEU A 45 5.32 -40.48 6.52
CA LEU A 45 5.03 -40.64 5.09
C LEU A 45 5.51 -39.40 4.33
N ILE A 46 6.58 -39.56 3.56
CA ILE A 46 7.27 -38.51 2.82
C ILE A 46 6.64 -38.35 1.44
N VAL A 47 6.29 -37.13 1.06
CA VAL A 47 5.72 -36.78 -0.24
C VAL A 47 6.67 -35.82 -0.96
N CYS A 48 7.24 -36.22 -2.09
CA CYS A 48 8.18 -35.35 -2.81
C CYS A 48 7.60 -34.83 -4.13
N SER A 49 7.91 -33.58 -4.44
CA SER A 49 7.73 -33.00 -5.78
C SER A 49 8.95 -33.32 -6.64
N ALA A 50 8.87 -33.23 -7.98
CA ALA A 50 10.04 -33.40 -8.83
C ALA A 50 11.17 -32.39 -8.51
N ILE A 51 12.40 -32.67 -8.97
CA ILE A 51 13.54 -31.74 -8.88
C ILE A 51 13.11 -30.37 -9.43
N SER A 52 13.52 -29.27 -8.79
CA SER A 52 13.23 -27.90 -9.24
C SER A 52 13.35 -27.74 -10.77
N GLN A 53 12.37 -27.15 -11.47
CA GLN A 53 12.30 -27.01 -12.94
C GLN A 53 12.11 -28.31 -13.76
N MET A 54 12.10 -29.50 -13.16
CA MET A 54 11.97 -30.75 -13.91
C MET A 54 10.62 -30.86 -14.62
N THR A 55 9.51 -30.50 -13.96
CA THR A 55 8.17 -30.50 -14.58
C THR A 55 8.12 -29.59 -15.81
N ASN A 56 8.73 -28.40 -15.75
CA ASN A 56 8.83 -27.49 -16.90
C ASN A 56 9.66 -28.10 -18.04
N THR A 57 10.74 -28.81 -17.70
CA THR A 57 11.58 -29.53 -18.68
C THR A 57 10.79 -30.65 -19.35
N LEU A 58 9.94 -31.37 -18.60
CA LEU A 58 9.04 -32.39 -19.13
C LEU A 58 7.91 -31.80 -19.99
N GLU A 59 7.38 -30.62 -19.65
CA GLU A 59 6.46 -29.89 -20.53
C GLU A 59 7.14 -29.45 -21.84
N GLN A 60 8.39 -29.01 -21.76
CA GLN A 60 9.20 -28.69 -22.94
C GLN A 60 9.47 -29.95 -23.78
N LEU A 61 9.72 -31.10 -23.15
CA LEU A 61 9.87 -32.38 -23.83
C LEU A 61 8.63 -32.72 -24.66
N LEU A 62 7.42 -32.53 -24.11
CA LEU A 62 6.18 -32.74 -24.85
C LEU A 62 6.10 -31.86 -26.11
N LYS A 63 6.46 -30.57 -26.00
CA LYS A 63 6.47 -29.64 -27.13
C LYS A 63 7.55 -29.98 -28.16
N ALA A 64 8.73 -30.34 -27.71
CA ALA A 64 9.87 -30.69 -28.55
C ALA A 64 9.66 -32.03 -29.28
N ALA A 65 9.01 -33.00 -28.63
CA ALA A 65 8.70 -34.29 -29.23
C ALA A 65 7.75 -34.17 -30.42
N ILE A 66 6.76 -33.27 -30.39
CA ILE A 66 5.83 -33.04 -31.51
C ILE A 66 6.58 -32.67 -32.80
N ILE A 67 7.69 -31.95 -32.70
CA ILE A 67 8.51 -31.50 -33.84
C ILE A 67 9.78 -32.33 -34.05
N ASP A 68 9.84 -33.53 -33.45
CA ASP A 68 10.98 -34.45 -33.53
C ASP A 68 12.32 -33.85 -33.03
N ALA A 69 12.26 -32.97 -32.02
CA ALA A 69 13.42 -32.30 -31.43
C ALA A 69 13.62 -32.67 -29.94
N HIS A 70 13.19 -33.87 -29.53
CA HIS A 70 13.12 -34.29 -28.13
C HIS A 70 14.46 -34.74 -27.53
N GLU A 71 15.41 -35.21 -28.34
CA GLU A 71 16.67 -35.80 -27.89
C GLU A 71 17.51 -34.89 -26.96
N PRO A 72 17.68 -33.59 -27.24
CA PRO A 72 18.43 -32.70 -26.34
C PRO A 72 17.76 -32.54 -24.97
N VAL A 73 16.42 -32.51 -24.94
CA VAL A 73 15.65 -32.36 -23.69
C VAL A 73 15.69 -33.65 -22.88
N LEU A 74 15.65 -34.82 -23.53
CA LEU A 74 15.86 -36.12 -22.87
C LEU A 74 17.26 -36.23 -22.27
N ALA A 75 18.29 -35.80 -22.99
CA ALA A 75 19.67 -35.78 -22.50
C ALA A 75 19.81 -34.88 -21.26
N GLU A 76 19.16 -33.71 -21.25
CA GLU A 76 19.11 -32.83 -20.07
C GLU A 76 18.44 -33.53 -18.87
N ILE A 77 17.26 -34.13 -19.07
CA ILE A 77 16.54 -34.86 -18.01
C ILE A 77 17.41 -35.99 -17.44
N ARG A 78 18.07 -36.76 -18.32
CA ARG A 78 18.99 -37.84 -17.92
C ARG A 78 20.17 -37.31 -17.13
N ALA A 79 20.85 -36.27 -17.61
CA ALA A 79 22.02 -35.69 -16.96
C ALA A 79 21.70 -35.19 -15.55
N ARG A 80 20.56 -34.51 -15.37
CA ARG A 80 20.14 -33.98 -14.06
C ARG A 80 19.85 -35.09 -13.05
N HIS A 81 19.20 -36.18 -13.45
CA HIS A 81 18.97 -37.33 -12.56
C HIS A 81 20.24 -38.13 -12.29
N ALA A 82 21.14 -38.25 -13.27
CA ALA A 82 22.43 -38.91 -13.09
C ALA A 82 23.33 -38.14 -12.11
N GLN A 83 23.34 -36.80 -12.21
CA GLN A 83 24.05 -35.95 -11.27
C GLN A 83 23.50 -36.13 -9.85
N LEU A 84 22.17 -36.07 -9.67
CA LEU A 84 21.57 -36.26 -8.36
C LEU A 84 21.85 -37.66 -7.79
N ALA A 85 21.77 -38.71 -8.60
CA ALA A 85 22.11 -40.07 -8.16
C ALA A 85 23.58 -40.17 -7.70
N ALA A 86 24.50 -39.55 -8.44
CA ALA A 86 25.91 -39.48 -8.05
C ALA A 86 26.12 -38.69 -6.76
N ASP A 87 25.49 -37.53 -6.60
CA ASP A 87 25.58 -36.70 -5.41
C ASP A 87 25.02 -37.40 -4.16
N LEU A 88 23.96 -38.20 -4.34
CA LEU A 88 23.36 -39.03 -3.29
C LEU A 88 24.11 -40.36 -3.07
N GLU A 89 25.13 -40.66 -3.86
CA GLU A 89 25.88 -41.93 -3.82
C GLU A 89 24.99 -43.18 -4.03
N VAL A 90 23.92 -43.06 -4.82
CA VAL A 90 23.01 -44.17 -5.15
C VAL A 90 23.13 -44.58 -6.62
N PRO A 91 22.85 -45.85 -6.97
CA PRO A 91 22.95 -46.31 -8.37
C PRO A 91 21.92 -45.62 -9.28
N PHE A 92 22.39 -45.00 -10.36
CA PHE A 92 21.49 -44.43 -11.39
C PHE A 92 20.65 -45.51 -12.10
N ASP A 93 21.12 -46.76 -12.11
CA ASP A 93 20.40 -47.90 -12.70
C ASP A 93 19.02 -48.16 -12.08
N LEU A 94 18.76 -47.62 -10.88
CA LEU A 94 17.43 -47.59 -10.28
C LEU A 94 16.37 -46.93 -11.18
N LEU A 95 16.78 -46.07 -12.11
CA LEU A 95 15.93 -45.32 -13.03
C LEU A 95 15.90 -45.90 -14.45
N HIS A 96 16.57 -47.03 -14.69
CA HIS A 96 16.74 -47.59 -16.04
C HIS A 96 15.40 -47.78 -16.77
N ASN A 97 14.43 -48.40 -16.10
CA ASN A 97 13.10 -48.67 -16.67
C ASN A 97 12.28 -47.39 -16.92
N ASP A 98 12.42 -46.39 -16.05
CA ASP A 98 11.71 -45.12 -16.16
C ASP A 98 12.24 -44.34 -17.37
N MET A 99 13.57 -44.25 -17.52
CA MET A 99 14.24 -43.59 -18.64
C MET A 99 13.92 -44.26 -19.98
N GLN A 100 14.00 -45.59 -20.06
CA GLN A 100 13.64 -46.32 -21.29
C GLN A 100 12.18 -46.10 -21.68
N THR A 101 11.28 -46.02 -20.69
CA THR A 101 9.87 -45.78 -20.97
C THR A 101 9.64 -44.35 -21.44
N LEU A 102 10.30 -43.36 -20.84
CA LEU A 102 10.24 -41.96 -21.24
C LEU A 102 10.75 -41.76 -22.68
N GLU A 103 11.88 -42.38 -23.04
CA GLU A 103 12.45 -42.37 -24.39
C GLU A 103 11.47 -42.96 -25.40
N ARG A 104 10.93 -44.16 -25.12
CA ARG A 104 9.99 -44.83 -26.02
C ARG A 104 8.71 -44.02 -26.24
N ILE A 105 8.19 -43.39 -25.18
CA ILE A 105 7.00 -42.54 -25.31
C ILE A 105 7.32 -41.29 -26.14
N SER A 106 8.47 -40.66 -25.91
CA SER A 106 8.89 -39.45 -26.64
C SER A 106 9.08 -39.73 -28.13
N ALA A 107 9.71 -40.85 -28.48
CA ALA A 107 9.80 -41.32 -29.87
C ALA A 107 8.41 -41.61 -30.48
N GLY A 108 7.49 -42.18 -29.68
CA GLY A 108 6.11 -42.38 -30.11
C GLY A 108 5.37 -41.08 -30.40
N ILE A 109 5.59 -40.02 -29.61
CA ILE A 109 5.03 -38.69 -29.86
C ILE A 109 5.59 -38.10 -31.15
N ALA A 110 6.90 -38.21 -31.38
CA ALA A 110 7.53 -37.72 -32.61
C ALA A 110 6.99 -38.40 -33.87
N LEU A 111 6.67 -39.70 -33.80
CA LEU A 111 6.07 -40.44 -34.91
C LEU A 111 4.61 -40.06 -35.19
N ILE A 112 3.82 -39.79 -34.14
CA ILE A 112 2.38 -39.50 -34.27
C ILE A 112 2.14 -38.00 -34.55
N GLY A 113 2.99 -37.12 -34.01
CA GLY A 113 2.83 -35.66 -34.10
C GLY A 113 1.75 -35.08 -33.17
N GLU A 114 1.25 -35.86 -32.20
CA GLU A 114 0.17 -35.46 -31.30
C GLU A 114 0.47 -35.81 -29.85
N VAL A 115 -0.04 -34.99 -28.92
CA VAL A 115 0.06 -35.21 -27.48
C VAL A 115 -1.34 -35.10 -26.87
N THR A 116 -1.83 -36.19 -26.29
CA THR A 116 -3.10 -36.23 -25.57
C THR A 116 -2.91 -35.86 -24.09
N PRO A 117 -3.95 -35.35 -23.38
CA PRO A 117 -3.86 -35.05 -21.95
C PRO A 117 -3.40 -36.24 -21.10
N ARG A 118 -3.85 -37.45 -21.46
CA ARG A 118 -3.43 -38.71 -20.85
C ARG A 118 -1.92 -38.94 -20.98
N LEU A 119 -1.37 -38.67 -22.16
CA LEU A 119 0.06 -38.86 -22.42
C LEU A 119 0.90 -37.81 -21.68
N SER A 120 0.43 -36.56 -21.67
CA SER A 120 1.01 -35.50 -20.85
C SER A 120 1.05 -35.88 -19.38
N ALA A 121 -0.05 -36.39 -18.82
CA ALA A 121 -0.11 -36.86 -17.44
C ALA A 121 0.95 -37.91 -17.13
N LYS A 122 1.12 -38.88 -18.04
CA LYS A 122 2.12 -39.94 -17.89
C LYS A 122 3.56 -39.43 -17.96
N ILE A 123 3.87 -38.50 -18.88
CA ILE A 123 5.23 -37.94 -19.00
C ILE A 123 5.57 -37.07 -17.80
N LEU A 124 4.66 -36.19 -17.39
CA LEU A 124 4.91 -35.27 -16.28
C LEU A 124 5.13 -36.00 -14.95
N ALA A 125 4.46 -37.13 -14.74
CA ALA A 125 4.60 -37.96 -13.54
C ALA A 125 6.01 -38.56 -13.33
N PHE A 126 6.81 -38.71 -14.41
CA PHE A 126 8.16 -39.28 -14.27
C PHE A 126 9.08 -38.42 -13.41
N GLY A 127 8.84 -37.10 -13.32
CA GLY A 127 9.62 -36.21 -12.49
C GLY A 127 9.62 -36.62 -11.02
N GLU A 128 8.44 -36.81 -10.42
CA GLU A 128 8.33 -37.26 -9.03
C GLU A 128 8.73 -38.74 -8.85
N GLN A 129 8.39 -39.60 -9.82
CA GLN A 129 8.68 -41.03 -9.74
C GLN A 129 10.18 -41.30 -9.67
N MET A 130 10.96 -40.72 -10.58
CA MET A 130 12.40 -40.92 -10.62
C MET A 130 13.08 -40.35 -9.39
N LEU A 131 12.70 -39.13 -8.96
CA LEU A 131 13.26 -38.53 -7.76
C LEU A 131 12.99 -39.38 -6.52
N THR A 132 11.75 -39.80 -6.30
CA THR A 132 11.38 -40.54 -5.08
C THR A 132 12.06 -41.90 -5.00
N ARG A 133 12.37 -42.54 -6.15
CA ARG A 133 13.18 -43.78 -6.18
C ARG A 133 14.61 -43.55 -5.68
N LEU A 134 15.28 -42.51 -6.18
CA LEU A 134 16.62 -42.15 -5.70
C LEU A 134 16.59 -41.78 -4.21
N GLY A 135 15.60 -40.99 -3.81
CA GLY A 135 15.40 -40.59 -2.42
C GLY A 135 15.18 -41.76 -1.45
N ALA A 136 14.37 -42.75 -1.85
CA ALA A 136 14.15 -43.95 -1.05
C ALA A 136 15.45 -44.73 -0.81
N ALA A 137 16.25 -44.92 -1.86
CA ALA A 137 17.54 -45.58 -1.77
C ALA A 137 18.53 -44.83 -0.87
N PHE A 138 18.57 -43.50 -0.99
CA PHE A 138 19.41 -42.66 -0.14
C PHE A 138 19.02 -42.77 1.34
N LEU A 139 17.74 -42.62 1.67
CA LEU A 139 17.28 -42.73 3.06
C LEU A 139 17.57 -44.11 3.66
N PHE A 140 17.41 -45.17 2.85
CA PHE A 140 17.79 -46.52 3.23
C PHE A 140 19.29 -46.66 3.54
N GLN A 141 20.15 -46.09 2.69
CA GLN A 141 21.60 -46.06 2.90
C GLN A 141 22.01 -45.27 4.14
N GLN A 142 21.25 -44.23 4.53
CA GLN A 142 21.45 -43.47 5.77
C GLN A 142 20.95 -44.20 7.03
N GLY A 143 20.56 -45.47 6.92
CA GLY A 143 20.13 -46.29 8.05
C GLY A 143 18.68 -46.08 8.47
N LEU A 144 17.88 -45.39 7.65
CA LEU A 144 16.43 -45.27 7.85
C LEU A 144 15.74 -46.41 7.12
N ASP A 145 14.85 -47.11 7.82
CA ASP A 145 14.05 -48.20 7.22
C ASP A 145 12.97 -47.64 6.29
N ALA A 146 13.42 -47.13 5.13
CA ALA A 146 12.63 -46.38 4.16
C ALA A 146 12.27 -47.21 2.93
N ALA A 147 11.01 -47.15 2.52
CA ALA A 147 10.51 -47.84 1.32
C ALA A 147 9.69 -46.94 0.39
N TRP A 148 9.83 -47.21 -0.90
CA TRP A 148 9.17 -46.46 -1.97
C TRP A 148 7.76 -47.01 -2.26
N TYR A 149 6.76 -46.13 -2.32
CA TYR A 149 5.37 -46.44 -2.70
C TYR A 149 4.91 -45.57 -3.86
N ASP A 150 4.20 -46.19 -4.78
CA ASP A 150 3.58 -45.49 -5.91
C ASP A 150 2.33 -44.74 -5.45
N SER A 151 2.29 -43.42 -5.62
CA SER A 151 1.17 -42.58 -5.17
C SER A 151 -0.14 -42.94 -5.89
N ARG A 152 -0.05 -43.57 -7.08
CA ARG A 152 -1.19 -44.06 -7.86
C ARG A 152 -1.93 -45.21 -7.17
N GLU A 153 -1.29 -45.91 -6.23
CA GLU A 153 -1.94 -46.91 -5.38
C GLU A 153 -2.57 -46.31 -4.12
N LEU A 154 -2.22 -45.06 -3.78
CA LEU A 154 -2.63 -44.38 -2.55
C LEU A 154 -3.72 -43.32 -2.81
N LEU A 155 -3.70 -42.72 -3.99
CA LEU A 155 -4.59 -41.64 -4.40
C LEU A 155 -5.32 -42.02 -5.68
N ILE A 156 -6.62 -42.25 -5.55
CA ILE A 156 -7.54 -42.51 -6.66
C ILE A 156 -8.43 -41.29 -6.88
N SER A 157 -8.47 -40.77 -8.10
CA SER A 157 -9.31 -39.63 -8.47
C SER A 157 -10.78 -40.04 -8.63
N GLN A 158 -11.68 -39.11 -8.34
CA GLN A 158 -13.11 -39.27 -8.59
C GLN A 158 -13.48 -38.81 -10.00
N ASP A 159 -14.43 -39.52 -10.61
CA ASP A 159 -15.01 -39.11 -11.90
C ASP A 159 -15.86 -37.85 -11.69
N THR A 160 -15.48 -36.76 -12.33
CA THR A 160 -16.25 -35.50 -12.28
C THR A 160 -17.26 -35.49 -13.42
N LEU A 161 -18.55 -35.42 -13.10
CA LEU A 161 -19.62 -35.30 -14.10
C LEU A 161 -19.37 -34.09 -15.00
N HIS A 162 -19.33 -34.31 -16.32
CA HIS A 162 -19.10 -33.28 -17.35
C HIS A 162 -17.71 -32.62 -17.38
N ALA A 163 -16.69 -33.17 -16.71
CA ALA A 163 -15.34 -32.66 -16.87
C ALA A 163 -14.79 -32.91 -18.29
N GLN A 164 -14.20 -31.87 -18.87
CA GLN A 164 -13.42 -32.01 -20.11
C GLN A 164 -12.24 -32.95 -19.88
N GLU A 165 -11.85 -33.70 -20.90
CA GLU A 165 -10.76 -34.69 -20.83
C GLU A 165 -9.46 -34.07 -20.31
N HIS A 166 -9.15 -32.83 -20.70
CA HIS A 166 -7.99 -32.10 -20.22
C HIS A 166 -7.98 -31.95 -18.68
N THR A 167 -9.08 -31.51 -18.09
CA THR A 167 -9.22 -31.35 -16.64
C THR A 167 -9.18 -32.71 -15.93
N ALA A 168 -9.79 -33.74 -16.52
CA ALA A 168 -9.84 -35.08 -15.95
C ALA A 168 -8.44 -35.71 -15.79
N TYR A 169 -7.50 -35.42 -16.70
CA TYR A 169 -6.13 -35.97 -16.64
C TYR A 169 -5.11 -35.04 -16.01
N LEU A 170 -5.22 -33.72 -16.17
CA LEU A 170 -4.17 -32.78 -15.76
C LEU A 170 -4.52 -31.97 -14.52
N SER A 171 -5.77 -32.02 -14.05
CA SER A 171 -6.22 -31.34 -12.84
C SER A 171 -7.31 -32.15 -12.11
N ALA A 172 -7.04 -33.45 -11.95
CA ALA A 172 -7.90 -34.39 -11.27
C ALA A 172 -8.09 -34.05 -9.78
N HIS A 173 -9.15 -34.61 -9.20
CA HIS A 173 -9.50 -34.45 -7.78
C HIS A 173 -9.65 -35.83 -7.16
N CYS A 174 -9.06 -36.02 -5.98
CA CYS A 174 -9.23 -37.25 -5.19
C CYS A 174 -10.19 -37.00 -4.04
N ASP A 175 -10.82 -38.09 -3.61
CA ASP A 175 -11.49 -38.13 -2.32
C ASP A 175 -10.48 -37.92 -1.18
N TYR A 176 -10.96 -37.40 -0.06
CA TYR A 176 -10.18 -37.18 1.15
C TYR A 176 -10.91 -37.65 2.42
N GLU A 177 -11.92 -38.50 2.29
CA GLU A 177 -12.45 -39.22 3.45
C GLU A 177 -11.41 -40.20 4.00
N GLN A 178 -11.51 -40.49 5.30
CA GLN A 178 -10.64 -41.45 5.96
C GLN A 178 -10.79 -42.84 5.32
N ASP A 179 -9.67 -43.45 4.96
CA ASP A 179 -9.65 -44.74 4.27
C ASP A 179 -9.09 -45.82 5.18
N ILE A 180 -10.00 -46.58 5.80
CA ILE A 180 -9.65 -47.65 6.74
C ILE A 180 -8.83 -48.76 6.06
N ASN A 181 -9.11 -49.06 4.79
CA ASN A 181 -8.39 -50.09 4.06
C ASN A 181 -6.95 -49.64 3.77
N LEU A 182 -6.77 -48.38 3.36
CA LEU A 182 -5.45 -47.80 3.17
C LEU A 182 -4.67 -47.73 4.49
N GLN A 183 -5.32 -47.33 5.58
CA GLN A 183 -4.70 -47.31 6.91
C GLN A 183 -4.22 -48.70 7.33
N GLN A 184 -5.04 -49.75 7.12
CA GLN A 184 -4.65 -51.13 7.41
C GLN A 184 -3.53 -51.63 6.49
N LYS A 185 -3.61 -51.34 5.19
CA LYS A 185 -2.55 -51.67 4.22
C LYS A 185 -1.22 -51.10 4.69
N LEU A 186 -1.16 -49.79 4.93
CA LEU A 186 0.06 -49.11 5.36
C LEU A 186 0.49 -49.48 6.78
N ALA A 187 -0.44 -49.78 7.69
CA ALA A 187 -0.12 -50.25 9.04
C ALA A 187 0.60 -51.62 9.03
N ASN A 188 0.29 -52.48 8.06
CA ASN A 188 0.92 -53.79 7.90
C ASN A 188 2.26 -53.72 7.13
N GLU A 189 2.63 -52.57 6.57
CA GLU A 189 3.92 -52.43 5.91
C GLU A 189 5.06 -52.54 6.92
N PRO A 190 6.09 -53.37 6.67
CA PRO A 190 7.16 -53.62 7.62
C PRO A 190 8.06 -52.38 7.83
N HIS A 191 8.14 -51.53 6.82
CA HIS A 191 9.04 -50.38 6.79
C HIS A 191 8.55 -49.23 7.66
N GLN A 192 9.42 -48.67 8.50
CA GLN A 192 9.07 -47.58 9.41
C GLN A 192 8.91 -46.21 8.72
N VAL A 193 9.49 -46.02 7.53
CA VAL A 193 9.43 -44.77 6.76
C VAL A 193 8.92 -45.08 5.35
N LEU A 194 7.92 -44.33 4.90
CA LEU A 194 7.38 -44.47 3.55
C LEU A 194 7.68 -43.22 2.73
N ILE A 195 8.06 -43.37 1.46
CA ILE A 195 8.25 -42.25 0.53
C ILE A 195 7.41 -42.47 -0.72
N THR A 196 6.70 -41.42 -1.15
CA THR A 196 5.80 -41.45 -2.30
C THR A 196 5.82 -40.13 -3.07
N GLN A 197 5.17 -40.11 -4.24
CA GLN A 197 5.11 -38.97 -5.13
C GLN A 197 4.02 -38.00 -4.71
N GLY A 198 4.30 -36.70 -4.81
CA GLY A 198 3.27 -35.66 -4.89
C GLY A 198 2.74 -35.53 -6.33
N PHE A 199 1.71 -34.72 -6.54
CA PHE A 199 1.18 -34.31 -7.86
C PHE A 199 0.53 -35.42 -8.71
N VAL A 200 0.92 -36.68 -8.52
CA VAL A 200 0.51 -37.84 -9.31
C VAL A 200 -0.53 -38.67 -8.55
N ALA A 201 -1.56 -39.13 -9.27
CA ALA A 201 -2.61 -40.03 -8.78
C ALA A 201 -3.03 -41.01 -9.90
N ALA A 202 -3.93 -41.95 -9.61
CA ALA A 202 -4.60 -42.77 -10.62
C ALA A 202 -6.07 -42.42 -10.75
N ASN A 203 -6.67 -42.62 -11.93
CA ASN A 203 -8.12 -42.65 -12.06
C ASN A 203 -8.69 -44.03 -11.72
N THR A 204 -10.02 -44.15 -11.74
CA THR A 204 -10.76 -45.41 -11.49
C THR A 204 -10.41 -46.54 -12.47
N LYS A 205 -9.77 -46.23 -13.60
CA LYS A 205 -9.28 -47.19 -14.61
C LYS A 205 -7.80 -47.59 -14.40
N GLY A 206 -7.15 -47.05 -13.37
CA GLY A 206 -5.73 -47.29 -13.09
C GLY A 206 -4.78 -46.48 -13.99
N GLU A 207 -5.27 -45.48 -14.72
CA GLU A 207 -4.45 -44.62 -15.58
C GLU A 207 -3.89 -43.44 -14.77
N THR A 208 -2.70 -42.97 -15.15
CA THR A 208 -2.04 -41.86 -14.47
C THR A 208 -2.75 -40.53 -14.74
N VAL A 209 -3.05 -39.80 -13.68
CA VAL A 209 -3.62 -38.46 -13.69
C VAL A 209 -2.80 -37.54 -12.78
N LEU A 210 -2.87 -36.24 -13.02
CA LEU A 210 -2.20 -35.22 -12.23
C LEU A 210 -3.24 -34.40 -11.47
N LEU A 211 -2.85 -33.92 -10.29
CA LEU A 211 -3.70 -33.08 -9.44
C LEU A 211 -3.67 -31.59 -9.84
N GLY A 212 -2.92 -31.22 -10.88
CA GLY A 212 -2.78 -29.84 -11.34
C GLY A 212 -1.83 -29.00 -10.48
N ARG A 213 -1.94 -27.67 -10.58
CA ARG A 213 -1.07 -26.74 -9.84
C ARG A 213 -1.18 -26.97 -8.33
N GLY A 214 -0.03 -26.95 -7.66
CA GLY A 214 0.07 -27.27 -6.23
C GLY A 214 -0.29 -28.72 -5.89
N GLY A 215 -0.22 -29.62 -6.86
CA GLY A 215 -0.62 -31.01 -6.69
C GLY A 215 0.15 -31.73 -5.60
N SER A 216 1.43 -31.43 -5.37
CA SER A 216 2.20 -32.08 -4.29
C SER A 216 1.74 -31.69 -2.88
N ASP A 217 1.42 -30.41 -2.64
CA ASP A 217 0.82 -29.98 -1.37
C ASP A 217 -0.55 -30.65 -1.18
N THR A 218 -1.32 -30.73 -2.27
CA THR A 218 -2.64 -31.36 -2.29
C THR A 218 -2.56 -32.86 -2.03
N SER A 219 -1.59 -33.58 -2.62
CA SER A 219 -1.32 -34.99 -2.34
C SER A 219 -1.04 -35.23 -0.86
N ALA A 220 -0.18 -34.41 -0.25
CA ALA A 220 0.15 -34.52 1.16
C ALA A 220 -1.08 -34.30 2.05
N ALA A 221 -1.91 -33.32 1.73
CA ALA A 221 -3.16 -33.07 2.44
C ALA A 221 -4.17 -34.22 2.29
N TYR A 222 -4.33 -34.79 1.09
CA TYR A 222 -5.20 -35.95 0.86
C TYR A 222 -4.71 -37.18 1.60
N LEU A 223 -3.41 -37.48 1.56
CA LEU A 223 -2.82 -38.61 2.30
C LEU A 223 -2.95 -38.42 3.81
N ALA A 224 -2.72 -37.20 4.31
CA ALA A 224 -2.90 -36.88 5.73
C ALA A 224 -4.35 -37.12 6.18
N ALA A 225 -5.32 -36.65 5.38
CA ALA A 225 -6.74 -36.85 5.62
C ALA A 225 -7.13 -38.34 5.60
N LYS A 226 -6.72 -39.07 4.56
CA LYS A 226 -6.99 -40.52 4.42
C LYS A 226 -6.44 -41.34 5.58
N LEU A 227 -5.27 -40.98 6.08
CA LEU A 227 -4.61 -41.69 7.18
C LEU A 227 -5.04 -41.24 8.57
N GLY A 228 -5.85 -40.18 8.69
CA GLY A 228 -6.12 -39.56 9.99
C GLY A 228 -4.83 -39.12 10.69
N ALA A 229 -3.88 -38.57 9.92
CA ALA A 229 -2.55 -38.24 10.41
C ALA A 229 -2.60 -37.23 11.57
N ALA A 230 -1.64 -37.34 12.49
CA ALA A 230 -1.55 -36.43 13.64
C ALA A 230 -1.22 -34.99 13.22
N ARG A 231 -0.44 -34.83 12.14
CA ARG A 231 -0.16 -33.54 11.49
C ARG A 231 0.31 -33.73 10.05
N CYS A 232 0.18 -32.66 9.27
CA CYS A 232 0.73 -32.53 7.93
C CYS A 232 1.82 -31.44 7.93
N GLU A 233 2.95 -31.67 7.28
CA GLU A 233 4.07 -30.72 7.22
C GLU A 233 4.41 -30.40 5.78
N ILE A 234 4.52 -29.12 5.44
CA ILE A 234 4.93 -28.62 4.13
C ILE A 234 6.28 -27.95 4.28
N TRP A 235 7.31 -28.61 3.77
CA TRP A 235 8.69 -28.14 3.79
C TRP A 235 9.05 -27.48 2.45
N THR A 236 9.47 -26.23 2.53
CA THR A 236 9.72 -25.35 1.40
C THR A 236 11.07 -24.61 1.54
N ASP A 237 11.33 -23.63 0.69
CA ASP A 237 12.54 -22.81 0.66
C ASP A 237 12.44 -21.52 1.50
N VAL A 238 11.31 -21.29 2.17
CA VAL A 238 11.06 -20.16 3.06
C VAL A 238 10.68 -20.62 4.48
N PRO A 239 11.07 -19.91 5.56
CA PRO A 239 10.80 -20.30 6.95
C PRO A 239 9.32 -20.51 7.31
N GLY A 240 8.40 -19.86 6.61
CA GLY A 240 6.97 -19.96 6.85
C GLY A 240 6.19 -18.95 6.01
N ILE A 241 4.96 -18.66 6.43
CA ILE A 241 4.11 -17.63 5.83
C ILE A 241 4.46 -16.30 6.49
N TYR A 242 4.75 -15.26 5.70
CA TYR A 242 5.14 -13.94 6.22
C TYR A 242 3.98 -12.93 6.21
N THR A 243 4.11 -11.88 7.03
CA THR A 243 3.18 -10.73 7.06
C THR A 243 3.21 -9.89 5.79
N ALA A 244 4.29 -9.95 5.00
CA ALA A 244 4.40 -9.42 3.64
C ALA A 244 5.53 -10.17 2.91
N ASN A 245 5.73 -9.94 1.62
CA ASN A 245 6.87 -10.51 0.89
C ASN A 245 8.20 -9.98 1.48
N PRO A 246 9.06 -10.83 2.07
CA PRO A 246 10.29 -10.39 2.73
C PRO A 246 11.33 -9.78 1.77
N HIS A 247 11.22 -10.03 0.47
CA HIS A 247 12.05 -9.36 -0.54
C HIS A 247 11.64 -7.90 -0.80
N GLN A 248 10.36 -7.56 -0.54
CA GLN A 248 9.82 -6.20 -0.69
C GLN A 248 9.83 -5.43 0.64
N VAL A 249 9.60 -6.14 1.74
CA VAL A 249 9.56 -5.57 3.09
C VAL A 249 10.50 -6.37 3.99
N PRO A 250 11.74 -5.90 4.20
CA PRO A 250 12.73 -6.59 5.03
C PRO A 250 12.26 -6.87 6.47
N GLU A 251 11.38 -6.04 7.01
CA GLU A 251 10.79 -6.17 8.35
C GLU A 251 9.64 -7.19 8.42
N ALA A 252 9.32 -7.88 7.32
CA ALA A 252 8.28 -8.89 7.30
C ALA A 252 8.58 -10.02 8.31
N GLN A 253 7.55 -10.37 9.09
CA GLN A 253 7.65 -11.34 10.18
C GLN A 253 6.97 -12.65 9.79
N VAL A 254 7.51 -13.78 10.24
CA VAL A 254 6.86 -15.08 10.09
C VAL A 254 5.62 -15.14 10.97
N LEU A 255 4.48 -15.49 10.38
CA LEU A 255 3.22 -15.74 11.04
C LEU A 255 3.28 -17.10 11.73
N LYS A 256 3.44 -17.09 13.06
CA LYS A 256 3.56 -18.32 13.84
C LYS A 256 2.28 -19.16 13.87
N TYR A 257 1.12 -18.51 13.85
CA TYR A 257 -0.19 -19.15 13.96
C TYR A 257 -1.19 -18.51 12.99
N LEU A 258 -1.93 -19.35 12.27
CA LEU A 258 -2.97 -18.96 11.32
C LEU A 258 -4.18 -19.90 11.43
N ASP A 259 -5.38 -19.38 11.20
CA ASP A 259 -6.53 -20.21 10.91
C ASP A 259 -6.49 -20.75 9.47
N TYR A 260 -7.17 -21.87 9.21
CA TYR A 260 -7.25 -22.46 7.87
C TYR A 260 -7.83 -21.51 6.82
N ASP A 261 -8.84 -20.71 7.18
CA ASP A 261 -9.46 -19.77 6.25
C ASP A 261 -8.53 -18.59 5.95
N GLU A 262 -7.82 -18.08 6.96
CA GLU A 262 -6.79 -17.04 6.79
C GLU A 262 -5.66 -17.54 5.87
N ALA A 263 -5.14 -18.74 6.13
CA ALA A 263 -4.09 -19.34 5.32
C ALA A 263 -4.56 -19.57 3.87
N ARG A 264 -5.84 -19.93 3.67
CA ARG A 264 -6.42 -20.15 2.34
C ARG A 264 -6.51 -18.85 1.55
N GLU A 265 -6.94 -17.77 2.20
CA GLU A 265 -6.99 -16.45 1.58
C GLU A 265 -5.59 -15.95 1.24
N ILE A 266 -4.61 -16.14 2.15
CA ILE A 266 -3.22 -15.78 1.87
C ILE A 266 -2.67 -16.54 0.65
N ALA A 267 -2.93 -17.85 0.59
CA ALA A 267 -2.48 -18.70 -0.52
C ALA A 267 -3.18 -18.33 -1.84
N ALA A 268 -4.46 -17.98 -1.81
CA ALA A 268 -5.23 -17.58 -3.01
C ALA A 268 -4.79 -16.21 -3.56
N MET A 269 -4.44 -15.26 -2.70
CA MET A 269 -4.12 -13.87 -3.06
C MET A 269 -2.64 -13.65 -3.46
N GLY A 270 -1.86 -14.72 -3.67
CA GLY A 270 -0.48 -14.62 -4.16
C GLY A 270 0.60 -15.01 -3.15
N GLY A 271 0.25 -15.53 -1.97
CA GLY A 271 1.19 -16.18 -1.06
C GLY A 271 1.73 -17.49 -1.65
N LYS A 272 2.86 -17.44 -2.37
CA LYS A 272 3.46 -18.57 -3.11
C LYS A 272 4.03 -19.71 -2.25
N VAL A 273 3.66 -19.79 -0.96
CA VAL A 273 4.22 -20.74 0.01
C VAL A 273 3.49 -22.08 -0.02
N LEU A 274 2.17 -22.06 -0.24
CA LEU A 274 1.32 -23.24 -0.29
C LEU A 274 0.19 -23.04 -1.28
N HIS A 275 -0.36 -24.14 -1.80
CA HIS A 275 -1.51 -24.07 -2.68
C HIS A 275 -2.84 -24.13 -1.90
N PRO A 276 -3.82 -23.24 -2.15
CA PRO A 276 -5.05 -23.15 -1.34
C PRO A 276 -5.88 -24.45 -1.32
N ARG A 277 -5.80 -25.28 -2.35
CA ARG A 277 -6.50 -26.59 -2.42
C ARG A 277 -6.07 -27.58 -1.33
N CYS A 278 -4.85 -27.48 -0.80
CA CYS A 278 -4.38 -28.42 0.22
C CYS A 278 -4.98 -28.16 1.61
N LEU A 279 -5.57 -26.99 1.85
CA LEU A 279 -6.07 -26.62 3.18
C LEU A 279 -7.43 -27.23 3.51
N HIS A 280 -8.29 -27.43 2.51
CA HIS A 280 -9.64 -27.95 2.76
C HIS A 280 -9.65 -29.37 3.35
N PRO A 281 -8.89 -30.35 2.82
CA PRO A 281 -8.86 -31.71 3.37
C PRO A 281 -8.42 -31.73 4.84
N VAL A 282 -7.35 -31.01 5.17
CA VAL A 282 -6.82 -30.96 6.54
C VAL A 282 -7.73 -30.17 7.48
N LYS A 283 -8.39 -29.09 7.00
CA LYS A 283 -9.39 -28.34 7.78
C LYS A 283 -10.58 -29.24 8.15
N TYR A 284 -11.12 -29.97 7.18
CA TYR A 284 -12.29 -30.83 7.36
C TYR A 284 -12.05 -31.87 8.46
N HIS A 285 -10.88 -32.51 8.47
CA HIS A 285 -10.48 -33.48 9.48
C HIS A 285 -9.76 -32.89 10.70
N ARG A 286 -9.64 -31.55 10.79
CA ARG A 286 -8.93 -30.82 11.86
C ARG A 286 -7.47 -31.26 12.08
N ILE A 287 -6.78 -31.60 11.00
CA ILE A 287 -5.37 -32.01 11.02
C ILE A 287 -4.49 -30.76 10.97
N PRO A 288 -3.69 -30.46 12.01
CA PRO A 288 -2.83 -29.28 12.00
C PRO A 288 -1.78 -29.38 10.88
N MET A 289 -1.58 -28.25 10.18
CA MET A 289 -0.61 -28.14 9.10
C MET A 289 0.55 -27.23 9.50
N TYR A 290 1.78 -27.69 9.35
CA TYR A 290 2.99 -26.92 9.61
C TYR A 290 3.65 -26.53 8.29
N VAL A 291 4.12 -25.29 8.19
CA VAL A 291 4.92 -24.80 7.06
C VAL A 291 6.30 -24.44 7.57
N ALA A 292 7.35 -25.05 7.02
CA ALA A 292 8.72 -24.92 7.50
C ALA A 292 9.74 -24.86 6.36
N CYS A 293 10.99 -24.48 6.66
CA CYS A 293 12.07 -24.36 5.68
C CYS A 293 13.05 -25.53 5.77
N THR A 294 13.32 -26.18 4.64
CA THR A 294 14.30 -27.27 4.54
C THR A 294 15.73 -26.77 4.78
N PHE A 295 16.06 -25.54 4.39
CA PHE A 295 17.41 -24.99 4.55
C PHE A 295 17.69 -24.45 5.97
N SER A 296 16.66 -24.35 6.81
CA SER A 296 16.77 -23.88 8.19
C SER A 296 15.78 -24.63 9.10
N PRO A 297 15.97 -25.96 9.30
CA PRO A 297 15.00 -26.83 9.96
C PRO A 297 14.82 -26.58 11.45
N GLU A 298 15.72 -25.81 12.07
CA GLU A 298 15.64 -25.41 13.47
C GLU A 298 14.80 -24.14 13.68
N THR A 299 14.52 -23.38 12.60
CA THR A 299 13.71 -22.16 12.68
C THR A 299 12.23 -22.50 12.86
N GLN A 300 11.57 -21.83 13.80
CA GLN A 300 10.14 -21.99 14.00
C GLN A 300 9.36 -21.44 12.79
N GLY A 301 8.59 -22.31 12.13
CA GLY A 301 7.74 -21.94 11.00
C GLY A 301 6.32 -21.52 11.39
N SER A 302 5.37 -21.72 10.46
CA SER A 302 3.95 -21.37 10.64
C SER A 302 3.10 -22.59 10.96
N LEU A 303 2.25 -22.50 11.98
CA LEU A 303 1.23 -23.50 12.31
C LEU A 303 -0.16 -23.03 11.87
N ILE A 304 -0.83 -23.84 11.06
CA ILE A 304 -2.20 -23.64 10.59
C ILE A 304 -3.12 -24.61 11.34
N THR A 305 -4.10 -24.08 12.08
CA THR A 305 -5.03 -24.88 12.91
C THR A 305 -6.31 -24.13 13.22
N SER A 306 -7.38 -24.82 13.63
CA SER A 306 -8.68 -24.22 13.98
C SER A 306 -8.66 -23.45 15.30
N ASN A 307 -7.66 -23.71 16.14
CA ASN A 307 -7.46 -23.04 17.43
C ASN A 307 -6.25 -22.10 17.33
N SER A 308 -6.34 -21.05 16.51
CA SER A 308 -5.41 -19.94 16.65
C SER A 308 -5.70 -19.28 17.99
N VAL A 309 -4.87 -19.56 19.00
CA VAL A 309 -4.89 -18.84 20.29
C VAL A 309 -4.93 -17.35 19.97
N SER A 310 -5.91 -16.67 20.57
CA SER A 310 -6.17 -15.23 20.52
C SER A 310 -4.88 -14.42 20.32
N ASN A 311 -4.57 -14.10 19.07
CA ASN A 311 -3.46 -13.24 18.72
C ASN A 311 -4.08 -11.93 18.22
N ASP A 312 -3.82 -10.85 18.96
CA ASP A 312 -4.49 -9.52 18.90
C ASP A 312 -4.53 -8.87 17.50
N ARG A 313 -3.77 -9.37 16.53
CA ARG A 313 -3.72 -8.83 15.18
C ARG A 313 -4.92 -9.26 14.35
N GLN A 314 -5.76 -8.30 14.00
CA GLN A 314 -6.94 -8.46 13.15
C GLN A 314 -6.56 -8.53 11.65
N ILE A 315 -5.47 -7.86 11.23
CA ILE A 315 -4.85 -8.05 9.91
C ILE A 315 -3.61 -8.95 10.08
N LYS A 316 -3.49 -10.00 9.26
CA LYS A 316 -2.42 -10.99 9.32
C LYS A 316 -1.37 -10.82 8.24
N ALA A 317 -1.75 -10.41 7.02
CA ALA A 317 -0.79 -10.23 5.94
C ALA A 317 -1.18 -9.11 4.96
N ILE A 318 -0.18 -8.60 4.26
CA ILE A 318 -0.31 -7.74 3.07
C ILE A 318 0.29 -8.48 1.89
N LEU A 319 -0.51 -8.65 0.84
CA LEU A 319 -0.13 -9.40 -0.35
C LEU A 319 -0.18 -8.50 -1.57
N THR A 320 0.71 -8.78 -2.52
CA THR A 320 0.85 -8.00 -3.75
C THR A 320 0.74 -8.90 -4.97
N ARG A 321 0.00 -8.44 -5.99
CA ARG A 321 -0.10 -9.09 -7.29
C ARG A 321 0.13 -8.08 -8.41
N TYR A 322 1.17 -8.33 -9.20
CA TYR A 322 1.62 -7.50 -10.32
C TYR A 322 1.07 -8.01 -11.66
N ASP A 323 1.19 -7.20 -12.71
CA ASP A 323 0.75 -7.48 -14.08
C ASP A 323 -0.78 -7.67 -14.20
N LEU A 324 -1.55 -6.89 -13.44
CA LEU A 324 -3.01 -6.88 -13.57
C LEU A 324 -3.43 -5.95 -14.70
N THR A 325 -4.42 -6.39 -15.47
CA THR A 325 -5.14 -5.57 -16.43
C THR A 325 -6.56 -5.39 -15.93
N LEU A 326 -7.02 -4.15 -15.83
CA LEU A 326 -8.41 -3.85 -15.50
C LEU A 326 -9.19 -3.49 -16.76
N MET A 327 -10.47 -3.84 -16.76
CA MET A 327 -11.44 -3.39 -17.75
C MET A 327 -12.58 -2.67 -17.03
N SER A 328 -12.75 -1.38 -17.34
CA SER A 328 -13.87 -0.56 -16.83
C SER A 328 -14.94 -0.46 -17.91
N ILE A 329 -16.16 -0.80 -17.54
CA ILE A 329 -17.31 -1.00 -18.43
C ILE A 329 -18.43 -0.09 -17.93
N GLU A 330 -18.68 1.00 -18.66
CA GLU A 330 -19.67 2.02 -18.34
C GLU A 330 -20.92 1.82 -19.21
N ALA A 331 -22.11 1.78 -18.60
CA ALA A 331 -23.38 1.67 -19.29
C ALA A 331 -24.49 2.43 -18.54
N LEU A 332 -25.18 3.34 -19.24
CA LEU A 332 -26.25 4.18 -18.68
C LEU A 332 -27.51 3.37 -18.32
N GLU A 333 -27.74 2.23 -19.00
CA GLU A 333 -28.96 1.40 -18.86
C GLU A 333 -28.75 0.14 -18.00
N MET A 334 -27.60 0.00 -17.32
CA MET A 334 -27.35 -1.16 -16.46
C MET A 334 -28.41 -1.29 -15.35
N TRP A 335 -28.86 -0.15 -14.84
CA TRP A 335 -29.94 -0.07 -13.87
C TRP A 335 -31.29 -0.25 -14.59
N GLN A 336 -31.91 -1.43 -14.41
CA GLN A 336 -33.21 -1.92 -14.95
C GLN A 336 -33.15 -2.92 -16.12
N GLN A 337 -31.98 -3.16 -16.73
CA GLN A 337 -31.85 -4.21 -17.75
C GLN A 337 -31.50 -5.57 -17.11
N ALA A 338 -32.48 -6.48 -17.06
CA ALA A 338 -32.22 -7.86 -16.65
C ALA A 338 -31.25 -8.53 -17.64
N GLY A 339 -30.15 -9.10 -17.14
CA GLY A 339 -29.20 -9.87 -17.95
C GLY A 339 -27.93 -9.13 -18.37
N PHE A 340 -27.80 -7.82 -18.12
CA PHE A 340 -26.60 -7.06 -18.55
C PHE A 340 -25.28 -7.66 -18.03
N LEU A 341 -25.21 -8.02 -16.74
CA LEU A 341 -24.05 -8.70 -16.18
C LEU A 341 -23.77 -10.05 -16.85
N THR A 342 -24.82 -10.79 -17.21
CA THR A 342 -24.70 -12.04 -17.95
C THR A 342 -24.06 -11.79 -19.32
N ASP A 343 -24.52 -10.77 -20.04
CA ASP A 343 -23.99 -10.42 -21.37
C ASP A 343 -22.51 -10.02 -21.29
N VAL A 344 -22.15 -9.19 -20.30
CA VAL A 344 -20.75 -8.83 -20.02
C VAL A 344 -19.90 -10.06 -19.74
N PHE A 345 -20.29 -10.90 -18.78
CA PHE A 345 -19.53 -12.11 -18.42
C PHE A 345 -19.49 -13.14 -19.55
N HIS A 346 -20.51 -13.17 -20.42
CA HIS A 346 -20.53 -14.05 -21.58
C HIS A 346 -19.46 -13.66 -22.61
N CYS A 347 -19.17 -12.37 -22.80
CA CYS A 347 -18.08 -11.90 -23.66
C CYS A 347 -16.72 -12.48 -23.20
N PHE A 348 -16.43 -12.38 -21.90
CA PHE A 348 -15.20 -12.96 -21.32
C PHE A 348 -15.15 -14.47 -21.46
N LYS A 349 -16.27 -15.17 -21.17
CA LYS A 349 -16.37 -16.63 -21.28
C LYS A 349 -16.10 -17.13 -22.71
N ARG A 350 -16.60 -16.44 -23.74
CA ARG A 350 -16.38 -16.81 -25.15
C ARG A 350 -14.91 -16.78 -25.55
N GLN A 351 -14.17 -15.81 -25.02
CA GLN A 351 -12.74 -15.68 -25.22
C GLN A 351 -11.91 -16.52 -24.24
N GLY A 352 -12.57 -17.29 -23.35
CA GLY A 352 -11.90 -18.14 -22.37
C GLY A 352 -11.17 -17.36 -21.28
N ILE A 353 -11.54 -16.10 -21.03
CA ILE A 353 -10.88 -15.24 -20.05
C ILE A 353 -11.47 -15.48 -18.66
N SER A 354 -10.59 -15.65 -17.67
CA SER A 354 -10.96 -15.69 -16.26
C SER A 354 -10.92 -14.30 -15.65
N ILE A 355 -11.95 -13.98 -14.88
CA ILE A 355 -12.05 -12.74 -14.08
C ILE A 355 -11.70 -13.08 -12.63
N ASP A 356 -10.97 -12.17 -11.99
CA ASP A 356 -10.47 -12.37 -10.62
C ASP A 356 -11.15 -11.43 -9.61
N LEU A 357 -11.03 -10.11 -9.82
CA LEU A 357 -11.66 -9.09 -8.98
C LEU A 357 -12.80 -8.42 -9.74
N ILE A 358 -13.88 -8.10 -9.02
CA ILE A 358 -15.05 -7.40 -9.55
C ILE A 358 -15.41 -6.27 -8.58
N SER A 359 -15.72 -5.10 -9.12
CA SER A 359 -16.32 -3.98 -8.40
C SER A 359 -17.39 -3.34 -9.27
N THR A 360 -18.53 -3.02 -8.67
CA THR A 360 -19.73 -2.54 -9.39
C THR A 360 -20.28 -1.28 -8.72
N SER A 361 -20.69 -0.30 -9.53
CA SER A 361 -21.61 0.78 -9.14
C SER A 361 -22.94 0.62 -9.87
N GLU A 362 -23.80 1.64 -9.84
CA GLU A 362 -25.08 1.65 -10.56
C GLU A 362 -24.93 1.69 -12.08
N PHE A 363 -23.80 2.20 -12.59
CA PHE A 363 -23.55 2.41 -14.04
C PHE A 363 -22.19 1.92 -14.53
N ASN A 364 -21.31 1.45 -13.64
CA ASN A 364 -19.96 1.01 -14.01
C ASN A 364 -19.65 -0.36 -13.40
N ILE A 365 -18.97 -1.20 -14.17
CA ILE A 365 -18.37 -2.45 -13.71
C ILE A 365 -16.89 -2.37 -14.01
N THR A 366 -16.06 -2.56 -13.00
CA THR A 366 -14.61 -2.74 -13.19
C THR A 366 -14.23 -4.16 -12.83
N VAL A 367 -13.59 -4.87 -13.76
CA VAL A 367 -13.10 -6.24 -13.57
C VAL A 367 -11.61 -6.32 -13.74
N SER A 368 -10.94 -7.19 -12.98
CA SER A 368 -9.54 -7.55 -13.24
C SER A 368 -9.45 -8.85 -14.05
N ILE A 369 -8.49 -8.87 -14.96
CA ILE A 369 -8.23 -9.96 -15.88
C ILE A 369 -6.87 -10.57 -15.55
N ASP A 370 -6.82 -11.90 -15.40
CA ASP A 370 -5.56 -12.63 -15.23
C ASP A 370 -5.02 -13.11 -16.58
N LEU A 371 -4.06 -12.38 -17.13
CA LEU A 371 -3.40 -12.72 -18.40
C LEU A 371 -2.25 -13.72 -18.23
N LYS A 372 -1.83 -14.10 -17.01
CA LYS A 372 -0.73 -15.08 -16.83
C LYS A 372 -1.12 -16.50 -17.23
N ALA A 373 -2.42 -16.79 -17.36
CA ALA A 373 -2.91 -18.06 -17.91
C ALA A 373 -2.84 -18.12 -19.45
N GLN A 374 -2.68 -16.99 -20.14
CA GLN A 374 -2.79 -16.88 -21.59
C GLN A 374 -1.73 -15.88 -22.09
N ALA A 375 -0.62 -16.40 -22.59
CA ALA A 375 0.50 -15.60 -23.10
C ALA A 375 0.02 -14.40 -23.93
N HIS A 376 0.44 -13.19 -23.52
CA HIS A 376 0.28 -11.89 -24.18
C HIS A 376 -0.35 -11.91 -25.58
N ASP A 377 -1.68 -11.89 -25.66
CA ASP A 377 -2.38 -11.63 -26.91
C ASP A 377 -3.23 -10.37 -26.73
N SER A 378 -2.67 -9.22 -27.10
CA SER A 378 -3.43 -7.96 -27.22
C SER A 378 -4.70 -8.17 -28.05
N LYS A 379 -4.65 -9.10 -29.02
CA LYS A 379 -5.77 -9.52 -29.85
C LYS A 379 -6.96 -10.06 -29.09
N VAL A 380 -6.74 -10.82 -28.01
CA VAL A 380 -7.83 -11.38 -27.19
C VAL A 380 -8.52 -10.28 -26.40
N LEU A 381 -7.74 -9.33 -25.87
CA LEU A 381 -8.27 -8.17 -25.15
C LEU A 381 -9.03 -7.22 -26.11
N ASP A 382 -8.47 -6.97 -27.29
CA ASP A 382 -9.09 -6.17 -28.35
C ASP A 382 -10.41 -6.80 -28.82
N ALA A 383 -10.48 -8.14 -28.91
CA ALA A 383 -11.70 -8.86 -29.25
C ALA A 383 -12.80 -8.69 -28.20
N VAL A 384 -12.46 -8.79 -26.91
CA VAL A 384 -13.42 -8.53 -25.83
C VAL A 384 -13.88 -7.07 -25.83
N LEU A 385 -12.94 -6.13 -26.00
CA LEU A 385 -13.30 -4.71 -26.10
C LEU A 385 -14.23 -4.44 -27.26
N ALA A 386 -13.98 -5.03 -28.43
CA ALA A 386 -14.84 -4.88 -29.59
C ALA A 386 -16.24 -5.45 -29.32
N GLU A 387 -16.35 -6.60 -28.65
CA GLU A 387 -17.64 -7.22 -28.30
C GLU A 387 -18.44 -6.39 -27.29
N LEU A 388 -17.78 -5.91 -26.23
CA LEU A 388 -18.41 -5.07 -25.21
C LEU A 388 -18.82 -3.70 -25.77
N ASN A 389 -17.95 -3.06 -26.57
CA ASN A 389 -18.22 -1.73 -27.12
C ASN A 389 -19.40 -1.67 -28.12
N VAL A 390 -20.02 -2.82 -28.44
CA VAL A 390 -21.29 -2.87 -29.19
C VAL A 390 -22.46 -2.32 -28.37
N PHE A 391 -22.45 -2.52 -27.05
CA PHE A 391 -23.61 -2.23 -26.19
C PHE A 391 -23.26 -1.49 -24.89
N CYS A 392 -21.98 -1.26 -24.61
CA CYS A 392 -21.51 -0.43 -23.50
C CYS A 392 -20.23 0.31 -23.89
N LYS A 393 -19.63 1.08 -22.97
CA LYS A 393 -18.33 1.72 -23.17
C LYS A 393 -17.29 1.03 -22.30
N ALA A 394 -16.44 0.21 -22.92
CA ALA A 394 -15.38 -0.53 -22.26
C ALA A 394 -14.01 0.09 -22.52
N THR A 395 -13.21 0.25 -21.47
CA THR A 395 -11.85 0.79 -21.49
C THR A 395 -10.89 -0.10 -20.70
N VAL A 396 -9.61 -0.11 -21.09
CA VAL A 396 -8.56 -0.87 -20.42
C VAL A 396 -7.70 0.05 -19.56
N ILE A 397 -7.35 -0.40 -18.37
CA ILE A 397 -6.42 0.28 -17.45
C ILE A 397 -5.29 -0.69 -17.10
N SER A 398 -4.07 -0.33 -17.47
CA SER A 398 -2.85 -1.13 -17.28
C SER A 398 -1.60 -0.23 -17.39
N PRO A 399 -0.46 -0.57 -16.75
CA PRO A 399 -0.23 -1.69 -15.85
C PRO A 399 -0.74 -1.40 -14.42
N CYS A 400 -1.49 -2.35 -13.86
CA CYS A 400 -2.05 -2.25 -12.52
C CYS A 400 -1.52 -3.36 -11.62
N ALA A 401 -1.62 -3.15 -10.31
CA ALA A 401 -1.30 -4.17 -9.32
C ALA A 401 -2.26 -4.10 -8.14
N SER A 402 -2.50 -5.25 -7.51
CA SER A 402 -3.35 -5.34 -6.32
C SER A 402 -2.52 -5.38 -5.05
N ILE A 403 -3.04 -4.72 -4.02
CA ILE A 403 -2.58 -4.77 -2.63
C ILE A 403 -3.75 -5.31 -1.80
N SER A 404 -3.60 -6.51 -1.26
CA SER A 404 -4.64 -7.20 -0.49
C SER A 404 -4.26 -7.27 0.99
N LEU A 405 -5.11 -6.72 1.84
CA LEU A 405 -5.05 -6.90 3.29
C LEU A 405 -5.82 -8.17 3.64
N VAL A 406 -5.16 -9.16 4.22
CA VAL A 406 -5.77 -10.42 4.65
C VAL A 406 -5.79 -10.50 6.17
N GLY A 407 -6.92 -10.88 6.74
CA GLY A 407 -7.14 -10.90 8.17
C GLY A 407 -8.49 -11.51 8.54
N HIS A 408 -8.98 -11.19 9.74
CA HIS A 408 -10.28 -11.64 10.22
C HIS A 408 -11.13 -10.46 10.69
N ASN A 409 -12.41 -10.48 10.35
CA ASN A 409 -13.39 -9.43 10.68
C ASN A 409 -12.92 -8.04 10.21
N ILE A 410 -12.46 -7.91 8.97
CA ILE A 410 -11.94 -6.65 8.43
C ILE A 410 -12.99 -5.52 8.51
N ARG A 411 -14.28 -5.79 8.30
CA ARG A 411 -15.38 -4.80 8.45
C ARG A 411 -15.42 -4.20 9.84
N ALA A 412 -15.27 -5.04 10.86
CA ALA A 412 -15.34 -4.58 12.25
C ALA A 412 -14.22 -3.58 12.59
N ILE A 413 -13.12 -3.63 11.84
CA ILE A 413 -11.91 -2.85 12.11
C ILE A 413 -11.66 -1.77 11.07
N PHE A 414 -12.57 -1.62 10.11
CA PHE A 414 -12.44 -0.65 9.03
C PHE A 414 -12.20 0.77 9.55
N HIS A 415 -12.86 1.14 10.65
CA HIS A 415 -12.66 2.42 11.35
C HIS A 415 -11.23 2.60 11.92
N LYS A 416 -10.53 1.51 12.27
CA LYS A 416 -9.15 1.54 12.76
C LYS A 416 -8.14 1.63 11.60
N LEU A 417 -8.52 1.17 10.41
CA LEU A 417 -7.69 1.23 9.20
C LEU A 417 -7.60 2.64 8.60
N GLY A 418 -8.37 3.62 9.12
CA GLY A 418 -8.37 4.99 8.60
C GLY A 418 -6.96 5.60 8.48
N ASN A 419 -6.11 5.45 9.51
CA ASN A 419 -4.72 5.91 9.45
C ASN A 419 -3.90 5.17 8.38
N ALA A 420 -4.10 3.85 8.24
CA ALA A 420 -3.43 3.06 7.22
C ALA A 420 -3.85 3.51 5.81
N PHE A 421 -5.10 3.90 5.61
CA PHE A 421 -5.58 4.38 4.31
C PHE A 421 -5.08 5.77 3.91
N THR A 422 -4.53 6.56 4.83
CA THR A 422 -3.85 7.82 4.47
C THR A 422 -2.67 7.61 3.53
N VAL A 423 -2.08 6.40 3.47
CA VAL A 423 -1.01 6.11 2.50
C VAL A 423 -1.48 6.23 1.04
N PHE A 424 -2.80 6.13 0.79
CA PHE A 424 -3.41 6.28 -0.51
C PHE A 424 -3.84 7.73 -0.83
N GLU A 425 -3.55 8.70 0.04
CA GLU A 425 -4.01 10.11 -0.05
C GLU A 425 -3.65 10.83 -1.37
N GLU A 426 -2.67 10.31 -2.11
CA GLU A 426 -2.19 10.87 -3.39
C GLU A 426 -2.35 9.91 -4.58
N GLN A 427 -3.08 8.80 -4.42
CA GLN A 427 -3.07 7.70 -5.38
C GLN A 427 -4.47 7.40 -5.93
N GLN A 428 -4.55 7.21 -7.23
CA GLN A 428 -5.78 6.73 -7.86
C GLN A 428 -5.96 5.25 -7.54
N ILE A 429 -6.96 4.94 -6.74
CA ILE A 429 -7.43 3.57 -6.53
C ILE A 429 -8.44 3.27 -7.64
N HIS A 430 -8.07 2.36 -8.54
CA HIS A 430 -8.91 2.00 -9.69
C HIS A 430 -10.04 1.05 -9.30
N LEU A 431 -9.78 0.16 -8.34
CA LEU A 431 -10.74 -0.83 -7.89
C LEU A 431 -10.55 -1.10 -6.41
N ILE A 432 -11.66 -1.16 -5.66
CA ILE A 432 -11.71 -1.69 -4.31
C ILE A 432 -12.65 -2.88 -4.33
N SER A 433 -12.18 -4.02 -3.82
CA SER A 433 -13.00 -5.23 -3.66
C SER A 433 -12.81 -5.79 -2.27
N GLN A 434 -13.92 -6.11 -1.62
CA GLN A 434 -13.93 -6.73 -0.31
C GLN A 434 -14.62 -8.09 -0.40
N ALA A 435 -13.97 -9.14 0.08
CA ALA A 435 -14.59 -10.45 0.12
C ALA A 435 -15.81 -10.50 1.05
N ALA A 436 -16.82 -11.28 0.63
CA ALA A 436 -18.06 -11.47 1.39
C ALA A 436 -17.82 -12.19 2.73
N ASN A 437 -16.77 -13.00 2.82
CA ASN A 437 -16.36 -13.73 4.02
C ASN A 437 -15.61 -12.86 5.04
N ASP A 438 -15.39 -11.57 4.74
CA ASP A 438 -14.70 -10.60 5.59
C ASP A 438 -13.26 -10.97 5.98
N LEU A 439 -12.59 -11.75 5.13
CA LEU A 439 -11.21 -12.16 5.33
C LEU A 439 -10.20 -11.35 4.51
N ASN A 440 -10.65 -10.66 3.46
CA ASN A 440 -9.76 -9.84 2.65
C ASN A 440 -10.40 -8.50 2.22
N LEU A 441 -9.53 -7.51 2.03
CA LEU A 441 -9.83 -6.22 1.42
C LEU A 441 -8.71 -5.87 0.44
N THR A 442 -9.07 -5.71 -0.83
CA THR A 442 -8.13 -5.54 -1.93
C THR A 442 -8.29 -4.18 -2.59
N PHE A 443 -7.17 -3.51 -2.81
CA PHE A 443 -7.03 -2.26 -3.55
C PHE A 443 -6.26 -2.50 -4.83
N VAL A 444 -6.72 -1.98 -5.96
CA VAL A 444 -5.95 -2.00 -7.21
C VAL A 444 -5.49 -0.59 -7.54
N VAL A 445 -4.18 -0.44 -7.73
CA VAL A 445 -3.48 0.82 -7.96
C VAL A 445 -2.55 0.68 -9.18
N ASN A 446 -1.94 1.78 -9.61
CA ASN A 446 -0.87 1.71 -10.61
C ASN A 446 0.33 0.92 -10.06
N GLU A 447 0.95 0.13 -10.93
CA GLU A 447 2.00 -0.83 -10.53
C GLU A 447 3.26 -0.17 -9.94
N ASP A 448 3.62 1.03 -10.41
CA ASP A 448 4.78 1.81 -9.97
C ASP A 448 4.70 2.28 -8.50
N GLN A 449 3.51 2.21 -7.89
CA GLN A 449 3.26 2.71 -6.53
C GLN A 449 3.28 1.61 -5.47
N VAL A 450 3.27 0.34 -5.89
CA VAL A 450 3.06 -0.81 -5.00
C VAL A 450 4.10 -0.88 -3.89
N GLU A 451 5.38 -0.75 -4.25
CA GLU A 451 6.49 -0.90 -3.30
C GLU A 451 6.38 0.13 -2.17
N ARG A 452 6.19 1.41 -2.52
CA ARG A 452 5.99 2.52 -1.57
C ARG A 452 4.79 2.27 -0.65
N LEU A 453 3.67 1.84 -1.21
CA LEU A 453 2.41 1.65 -0.47
C LEU A 453 2.50 0.47 0.48
N VAL A 454 3.06 -0.65 0.04
CA VAL A 454 3.15 -1.89 0.83
C VAL A 454 4.10 -1.72 2.00
N THR A 455 5.26 -1.09 1.81
CA THR A 455 6.18 -0.80 2.92
C THR A 455 5.54 0.09 3.98
N LYS A 456 4.83 1.16 3.56
CA LYS A 456 4.13 2.06 4.49
C LYS A 456 2.96 1.38 5.19
N LEU A 457 2.12 0.65 4.46
CA LEU A 457 1.02 -0.11 5.04
C LEU A 457 1.53 -1.15 6.03
N HIS A 458 2.60 -1.86 5.67
CA HIS A 458 3.17 -2.87 6.54
C HIS A 458 3.71 -2.26 7.82
N SER A 459 4.46 -1.15 7.71
CA SER A 459 4.93 -0.39 8.86
C SER A 459 3.80 0.09 9.77
N LEU A 460 2.66 0.50 9.22
CA LEU A 460 1.52 0.98 10.01
C LEU A 460 0.70 -0.15 10.65
N LEU A 461 0.68 -1.33 10.02
CA LEU A 461 -0.20 -2.44 10.40
C LEU A 461 0.50 -3.56 11.21
N PHE A 462 1.81 -3.76 11.02
CA PHE A 462 2.52 -4.94 11.53
C PHE A 462 3.65 -4.66 12.51
N SER A 463 3.97 -3.40 12.77
CA SER A 463 4.84 -3.04 13.89
C SER A 463 4.11 -3.25 15.22
N GLU A 464 3.96 -4.50 15.69
CA GLU A 464 3.79 -4.71 17.13
C GLU A 464 5.09 -4.26 17.78
N LEU A 465 4.98 -3.31 18.68
CA LEU A 465 6.06 -2.44 19.14
C LEU A 465 6.42 -1.31 18.15
N TYR A 466 5.44 -0.49 17.77
CA TYR A 466 5.59 0.86 18.34
C TYR A 466 5.27 0.72 19.85
N THR A 467 6.23 0.23 20.66
CA THR A 467 6.65 1.03 21.80
C THR A 467 6.88 2.33 21.08
N PRO A 468 5.99 3.33 21.21
CA PRO A 468 6.00 4.48 20.33
C PRO A 468 7.45 4.85 20.24
N LYS A 469 8.07 4.65 19.06
CA LYS A 469 9.54 4.64 18.96
C LYS A 469 9.91 5.87 19.76
N GLN A 470 10.64 5.66 20.86
CA GLN A 470 10.86 6.70 21.87
C GLN A 470 11.84 7.68 21.23
N GLU A 471 11.29 8.37 20.26
CA GLU A 471 11.79 9.31 19.29
C GLU A 471 10.60 10.25 19.07
N THR A 472 9.87 10.56 20.14
CA THR A 472 9.34 11.89 20.26
C THR A 472 10.53 12.78 20.53
N ASP A 473 11.29 13.08 19.48
CA ASP A 473 12.32 14.11 19.52
C ASP A 473 11.64 15.49 19.46
N TYR A 474 10.66 15.70 20.35
CA TYR A 474 10.19 17.05 20.65
C TYR A 474 11.28 17.84 21.38
N GLN A 475 12.42 17.23 21.72
CA GLN A 475 13.56 17.96 22.26
C GLN A 475 14.05 19.02 21.28
N GLN A 476 13.73 18.90 19.98
CA GLN A 476 14.02 19.95 19.01
C GLN A 476 12.99 21.09 18.99
N ALA A 477 11.81 20.90 19.59
CA ALA A 477 10.74 21.89 19.59
C ALA A 477 10.95 22.94 20.68
N TRP A 478 10.76 24.22 20.35
CA TRP A 478 10.98 25.33 21.29
C TRP A 478 10.16 25.18 22.58
N TRP A 479 8.92 24.71 22.47
CA TRP A 479 7.99 24.59 23.59
C TRP A 479 8.41 23.50 24.59
N TYR A 480 9.24 22.55 24.17
CA TYR A 480 9.80 21.53 25.06
C TYR A 480 10.78 22.19 26.06
N HIS A 481 11.66 23.05 25.56
CA HIS A 481 12.62 23.79 26.39
C HIS A 481 11.96 24.89 27.21
N LYS A 482 10.85 25.47 26.72
CA LYS A 482 10.08 26.50 27.42
C LYS A 482 8.90 25.95 28.24
N ARG A 483 8.86 24.65 28.53
CA ARG A 483 7.77 23.95 29.24
C ARG A 483 7.37 24.63 30.55
N GLU A 484 8.32 24.90 31.44
CA GLU A 484 8.03 25.47 32.76
C GLU A 484 7.37 26.86 32.66
N GLN A 485 7.80 27.65 31.69
CA GLN A 485 7.24 28.98 31.45
C GLN A 485 5.82 28.89 30.87
N LEU A 486 5.58 27.96 29.93
CA LEU A 486 4.24 27.70 29.40
C LEU A 486 3.26 27.19 30.47
N LEU A 487 3.75 26.35 31.41
CA LEU A 487 2.96 25.92 32.56
C LEU A 487 2.67 27.07 33.53
N ALA A 488 3.64 27.93 33.83
CA ALA A 488 3.41 29.12 34.67
C ALA A 488 2.40 30.09 34.03
N LEU A 489 2.46 30.25 32.71
CA LEU A 489 1.53 31.06 31.94
C LEU A 489 0.10 30.51 32.04
N SER A 490 -0.06 29.18 31.99
CA SER A 490 -1.35 28.50 32.17
C SER A 490 -2.00 28.65 33.56
N GLN A 491 -1.23 29.10 34.56
CA GLN A 491 -1.71 29.35 35.93
C GLN A 491 -2.10 30.82 36.16
N THR A 492 -1.43 31.74 35.45
CA THR A 492 -1.55 33.19 35.66
C THR A 492 -2.46 33.88 34.63
N GLN A 493 -2.79 33.19 33.54
CA GLN A 493 -3.59 33.73 32.45
C GLN A 493 -4.81 32.84 32.11
N SER A 494 -5.76 33.43 31.38
CA SER A 494 -6.95 32.75 30.91
C SER A 494 -6.63 31.82 29.73
N ILE A 495 -6.43 30.52 29.99
CA ILE A 495 -6.49 29.48 28.97
C ILE A 495 -7.95 29.08 28.70
N PRO A 496 -8.32 28.63 27.48
CA PRO A 496 -7.44 28.24 26.36
C PRO A 496 -6.83 29.42 25.60
N ALA A 497 -5.57 29.27 25.16
CA ALA A 497 -4.83 30.33 24.45
C ALA A 497 -3.83 29.79 23.42
N TYR A 498 -3.73 30.48 22.28
CA TYR A 498 -2.65 30.39 21.32
C TYR A 498 -1.44 31.19 21.81
N ILE A 499 -0.29 30.51 21.88
CA ILE A 499 0.99 31.09 22.31
C ILE A 499 1.97 31.05 21.15
N TYR A 500 2.52 32.21 20.81
CA TYR A 500 3.46 32.38 19.70
C TYR A 500 4.87 32.73 20.20
N ASP A 501 5.84 31.86 19.93
CA ASP A 501 7.24 32.06 20.30
C ASP A 501 7.95 33.02 19.33
N ARG A 502 8.39 34.17 19.86
CA ARG A 502 9.03 35.22 19.04
C ARG A 502 10.38 34.78 18.47
N GLU A 503 11.14 33.96 19.20
CA GLU A 503 12.45 33.48 18.74
C GLU A 503 12.32 32.54 17.53
N THR A 504 11.37 31.61 17.57
CA THR A 504 11.07 30.69 16.47
C THR A 504 10.58 31.46 15.23
N LEU A 505 9.77 32.50 15.42
CA LEU A 505 9.35 33.38 14.33
C LEU A 505 10.53 34.16 13.72
N ALA A 506 11.42 34.71 14.55
CA ALA A 506 12.63 35.38 14.07
C ALA A 506 13.58 34.44 13.29
N LYS A 507 13.67 33.17 13.71
CA LYS A 507 14.44 32.13 13.01
C LYS A 507 13.87 31.86 11.61
N SER A 508 12.55 31.70 11.46
CA SER A 508 11.94 31.46 10.15
C SER A 508 12.08 32.67 9.22
N ILE A 509 11.99 33.89 9.77
CA ILE A 509 12.29 35.13 9.04
C ILE A 509 13.74 35.11 8.50
N THR A 510 14.70 34.87 9.38
CA THR A 510 16.12 34.84 9.01
C THR A 510 16.43 33.76 7.98
N GLN A 511 15.81 32.58 8.13
CA GLN A 511 16.00 31.44 7.22
C GLN A 511 15.50 31.73 5.80
N LEU A 512 14.42 32.49 5.65
CA LEU A 512 13.92 32.87 4.33
C LEU A 512 14.68 34.08 3.75
N GLN A 513 15.08 35.03 4.58
CA GLN A 513 15.87 36.19 4.16
C GLN A 513 17.29 35.82 3.71
N SER A 514 17.81 34.67 4.16
CA SER A 514 19.14 34.19 3.75
C SER A 514 19.16 33.52 2.37
N LEU A 515 18.01 33.31 1.73
CA LEU A 515 17.91 32.76 0.38
C LEU A 515 18.40 33.78 -0.65
N ALA A 516 19.66 33.64 -1.09
CA ALA A 516 20.28 34.50 -2.11
C ALA A 516 19.49 34.57 -3.43
N ALA A 517 18.73 33.52 -3.77
CA ALA A 517 17.89 33.52 -4.96
C ALA A 517 16.68 34.45 -4.86
N ILE A 518 16.21 34.80 -3.65
CA ILE A 518 14.95 35.50 -3.43
C ILE A 518 15.19 36.98 -3.14
N ASP A 519 14.58 37.86 -3.95
CA ASP A 519 14.77 39.31 -3.84
C ASP A 519 13.75 39.96 -2.91
N ARG A 520 12.55 39.38 -2.81
CA ARG A 520 11.48 39.91 -1.96
C ARG A 520 10.63 38.81 -1.34
N LEU A 521 10.30 39.01 -0.08
CA LEU A 521 9.40 38.15 0.68
C LEU A 521 8.11 38.90 0.98
N PHE A 522 6.99 38.20 0.83
CA PHE A 522 5.68 38.63 1.29
C PHE A 522 5.15 37.63 2.31
N TYR A 523 4.39 38.13 3.28
CA TYR A 523 3.69 37.31 4.25
C TYR A 523 2.21 37.24 3.89
N ALA A 524 1.70 36.03 3.64
CA ALA A 524 0.28 35.81 3.38
C ALA A 524 -0.53 35.98 4.67
N VAL A 525 -1.25 37.11 4.81
CA VAL A 525 -1.90 37.55 6.06
C VAL A 525 -2.91 36.52 6.56
N LYS A 526 -3.63 35.84 5.66
CA LYS A 526 -4.56 34.74 5.98
C LYS A 526 -3.96 33.59 6.79
N ALA A 527 -2.63 33.41 6.78
CA ALA A 527 -1.96 32.38 7.57
C ALA A 527 -2.08 32.65 9.08
N ASN A 528 -1.85 33.89 9.51
CA ASN A 528 -2.05 34.38 10.87
C ASN A 528 -2.06 35.92 10.83
N ASN A 529 -3.18 36.54 11.22
CA ASN A 529 -3.36 37.99 11.18
C ASN A 529 -3.17 38.67 12.55
N TYR A 530 -2.57 37.99 13.53
CA TYR A 530 -2.32 38.56 14.84
C TYR A 530 -1.36 39.76 14.74
N HIS A 531 -1.82 40.92 15.20
CA HIS A 531 -1.13 42.20 15.05
C HIS A 531 0.34 42.20 15.54
N GLU A 532 0.67 41.48 16.61
CA GLU A 532 2.06 41.41 17.09
C GLU A 532 2.98 40.59 16.16
N ILE A 533 2.45 39.53 15.53
CA ILE A 533 3.18 38.77 14.50
C ILE A 533 3.41 39.66 13.28
N LEU A 534 2.38 40.38 12.84
CA LEU A 534 2.47 41.30 11.69
C LEU A 534 3.51 42.40 11.91
N ARG A 535 3.63 42.94 13.14
CA ARG A 535 4.67 43.93 13.48
C ARG A 535 6.09 43.38 13.27
N GLN A 536 6.35 42.11 13.58
CA GLN A 536 7.67 41.52 13.36
C GLN A 536 8.03 41.45 11.87
N PHE A 537 7.09 41.04 11.02
CA PHE A 537 7.30 41.06 9.56
C PHE A 537 7.49 42.47 9.02
N TYR A 538 6.70 43.44 9.51
CA TYR A 538 6.84 44.85 9.12
C TYR A 538 8.26 45.38 9.41
N HIS A 539 8.75 45.17 10.63
CA HIS A 539 10.09 45.60 11.06
C HIS A 539 11.23 44.83 10.37
N ALA A 540 11.00 43.56 10.01
CA ALA A 540 11.93 42.77 9.22
C ALA A 540 11.97 43.18 7.73
N GLY A 541 11.13 44.13 7.30
CA GLY A 541 11.08 44.58 5.90
C GLY A 541 10.28 43.66 4.96
N ILE A 542 9.61 42.63 5.49
CA ILE A 542 8.79 41.70 4.70
C ILE A 542 7.49 42.40 4.26
N GLY A 543 7.06 42.17 3.02
CA GLY A 543 5.79 42.69 2.50
C GLY A 543 4.58 41.89 2.99
N PHE A 544 3.37 42.32 2.64
CA PHE A 544 2.12 41.62 2.98
C PHE A 544 1.38 41.22 1.71
N GLU A 545 1.02 39.95 1.64
CA GLU A 545 0.09 39.43 0.63
C GLU A 545 -1.29 39.33 1.28
N CYS A 546 -2.25 39.99 0.65
CA CYS A 546 -3.62 40.15 1.11
C CYS A 546 -4.58 39.60 0.04
N VAL A 547 -5.51 38.74 0.45
CA VAL A 547 -6.50 38.11 -0.45
C VAL A 547 -7.85 38.83 -0.45
N SER A 548 -8.03 39.84 0.40
CA SER A 548 -9.24 40.68 0.47
C SER A 548 -8.89 42.14 0.72
N LEU A 549 -9.75 43.06 0.29
CA LEU A 549 -9.59 44.49 0.61
C LEU A 549 -9.57 44.74 2.13
N THR A 550 -10.33 43.98 2.91
CA THR A 550 -10.34 44.09 4.38
C THR A 550 -8.97 43.78 4.99
N GLU A 551 -8.23 42.80 4.45
CA GLU A 551 -6.85 42.54 4.87
C GLU A 551 -5.92 43.71 4.53
N VAL A 552 -6.08 44.32 3.36
CA VAL A 552 -5.31 45.51 2.96
C VAL A 552 -5.58 46.67 3.93
N GLU A 553 -6.86 46.98 4.19
CA GLU A 553 -7.26 48.04 5.12
C GLU A 553 -6.74 47.78 6.54
N TYR A 554 -6.76 46.52 6.97
CA TYR A 554 -6.21 46.13 8.26
C TYR A 554 -4.69 46.39 8.34
N ILE A 555 -3.93 46.00 7.32
CA ILE A 555 -2.48 46.28 7.24
C ILE A 555 -2.21 47.79 7.24
N LEU A 556 -2.96 48.58 6.47
CA LEU A 556 -2.81 50.04 6.45
C LEU A 556 -3.18 50.69 7.79
N SER A 557 -4.16 50.13 8.52
CA SER A 557 -4.54 50.61 9.86
C SER A 557 -3.43 50.37 10.89
N LEU A 558 -2.65 49.29 10.73
CA LEU A 558 -1.52 48.97 11.60
C LEU A 558 -0.25 49.73 11.22
N PHE A 559 -0.05 49.98 9.91
CA PHE A 559 1.17 50.54 9.35
C PHE A 559 0.86 51.66 8.33
N ASN A 560 0.49 52.83 8.84
CA ASN A 560 0.13 53.99 8.01
C ASN A 560 1.24 54.49 7.07
N GLU A 561 2.51 54.22 7.38
CA GLU A 561 3.69 54.62 6.59
C GLU A 561 4.21 53.51 5.66
N ILE A 562 3.52 52.38 5.55
CA ILE A 562 3.97 51.29 4.68
C ILE A 562 3.96 51.74 3.21
N ASN A 563 5.06 51.46 2.51
CA ASN A 563 5.13 51.69 1.08
C ASN A 563 4.08 50.79 0.37
N PRO A 564 3.18 51.35 -0.47
CA PRO A 564 2.15 50.56 -1.18
C PRO A 564 2.69 49.36 -1.96
N THR A 565 3.92 49.44 -2.47
CA THR A 565 4.58 48.34 -3.20
C THR A 565 4.99 47.15 -2.32
N ARG A 566 4.93 47.30 -0.99
CA ARG A 566 5.07 46.20 -0.02
C ARG A 566 3.74 45.48 0.24
N ILE A 567 2.64 45.92 -0.37
CA ILE A 567 1.34 45.25 -0.28
C ILE A 567 1.01 44.64 -1.65
N MET A 568 0.66 43.35 -1.63
CA MET A 568 0.11 42.64 -2.78
C MET A 568 -1.34 42.28 -2.50
N PHE A 569 -2.23 42.63 -3.42
CA PHE A 569 -3.62 42.22 -3.42
C PHE A 569 -3.81 41.08 -4.42
N THR A 570 -3.98 39.86 -3.92
CA THR A 570 -4.15 38.63 -4.73
C THR A 570 -5.52 38.00 -4.47
N PRO A 571 -6.61 38.67 -4.87
CA PRO A 571 -7.95 38.15 -4.64
C PRO A 571 -8.26 36.94 -5.52
N ASN A 572 -9.27 36.17 -5.10
CA ASN A 572 -9.95 35.22 -5.99
C ASN A 572 -11.46 35.50 -5.96
N PHE A 573 -12.09 35.62 -7.14
CA PHE A 573 -13.51 35.98 -7.32
C PHE A 573 -13.93 37.29 -6.60
N ALA A 574 -13.01 38.25 -6.42
CA ALA A 574 -13.36 39.55 -5.82
C ALA A 574 -14.32 40.38 -6.70
N PRO A 575 -15.20 41.18 -6.09
CA PRO A 575 -16.06 42.11 -6.82
C PRO A 575 -15.25 43.25 -7.44
N ARG A 576 -15.78 43.85 -8.52
CA ARG A 576 -15.18 45.02 -9.21
C ARG A 576 -14.76 46.13 -8.25
N SER A 577 -15.59 46.40 -7.23
CA SER A 577 -15.34 47.45 -6.24
C SER A 577 -14.03 47.26 -5.45
N GLU A 578 -13.61 46.03 -5.20
CA GLU A 578 -12.33 45.77 -4.51
C GLU A 578 -11.14 46.09 -5.42
N TYR A 579 -11.21 45.76 -6.71
CA TYR A 579 -10.18 46.15 -7.67
C TYR A 579 -10.10 47.68 -7.82
N GLU A 580 -11.24 48.38 -7.88
CA GLU A 580 -11.28 49.84 -7.93
C GLU A 580 -10.66 50.50 -6.69
N ALA A 581 -10.93 49.95 -5.50
CA ALA A 581 -10.33 50.42 -4.25
C ALA A 581 -8.82 50.16 -4.21
N ALA A 582 -8.39 48.94 -4.51
CA ALA A 582 -6.97 48.58 -4.56
C ALA A 582 -6.18 49.46 -5.55
N MET A 583 -6.76 49.75 -6.73
CA MET A 583 -6.15 50.63 -7.72
C MET A 583 -5.92 52.05 -7.21
N LYS A 584 -6.87 52.60 -6.44
CA LYS A 584 -6.73 53.94 -5.84
C LYS A 584 -5.62 54.00 -4.79
N LEU A 585 -5.36 52.88 -4.12
CA LEU A 585 -4.29 52.75 -3.12
C LEU A 585 -2.90 52.59 -3.74
N GLY A 586 -2.81 52.29 -5.04
CA GLY A 586 -1.52 52.13 -5.74
C GLY A 586 -0.72 50.91 -5.28
N ILE A 587 -1.39 49.87 -4.77
CA ILE A 587 -0.78 48.60 -4.36
C ILE A 587 -0.63 47.65 -5.56
N ASN A 588 0.20 46.62 -5.43
CA ASN A 588 0.34 45.60 -6.49
C ASN A 588 -0.93 44.74 -6.55
N ILE A 589 -1.50 44.57 -7.74
CA ILE A 589 -2.75 43.79 -7.94
C ILE A 589 -2.46 42.58 -8.82
N THR A 590 -2.81 41.40 -8.33
CA THR A 590 -2.74 40.14 -9.08
C THR A 590 -4.09 39.79 -9.66
N ILE A 591 -4.13 39.55 -10.96
CA ILE A 591 -5.30 39.04 -11.67
C ILE A 591 -5.25 37.51 -11.70
N ASP A 592 -6.22 36.88 -11.02
CA ASP A 592 -6.33 35.42 -10.87
C ASP A 592 -7.23 34.77 -11.93
N ASN A 593 -8.07 35.55 -12.60
CA ASN A 593 -9.04 35.09 -13.60
C ASN A 593 -9.09 36.09 -14.76
N LEU A 594 -9.38 35.63 -15.98
CA LEU A 594 -9.54 36.48 -17.15
C LEU A 594 -10.80 37.38 -17.10
N HIS A 595 -11.80 37.01 -16.30
CA HIS A 595 -13.09 37.72 -16.23
C HIS A 595 -12.97 39.24 -15.97
N PRO A 596 -12.22 39.72 -14.95
CA PRO A 596 -11.99 41.15 -14.73
C PRO A 596 -11.46 41.89 -15.97
N LEU A 597 -10.50 41.30 -16.69
CA LEU A 597 -9.90 41.93 -17.88
C LEU A 597 -10.86 41.98 -19.06
N MET A 598 -11.73 40.97 -19.22
CA MET A 598 -12.71 40.94 -20.31
C MET A 598 -13.89 41.88 -20.09
N HIS A 599 -14.33 42.06 -18.83
CA HIS A 599 -15.60 42.72 -18.54
C HIS A 599 -15.42 44.13 -17.94
N TRP A 600 -14.26 44.42 -17.35
CA TRP A 600 -13.91 45.73 -16.81
C TRP A 600 -12.56 46.23 -17.37
N PRO A 601 -12.32 46.15 -18.69
CA PRO A 601 -11.02 46.49 -19.29
C PRO A 601 -10.57 47.91 -18.97
N GLU A 602 -11.51 48.86 -18.87
CA GLU A 602 -11.26 50.26 -18.55
C GLU A 602 -10.59 50.47 -17.19
N LEU A 603 -10.76 49.52 -16.25
CA LEU A 603 -10.15 49.59 -14.93
C LEU A 603 -8.64 49.29 -14.97
N PHE A 604 -8.20 48.49 -15.95
CA PHE A 604 -6.84 48.00 -16.08
C PHE A 604 -6.07 48.66 -17.22
N SER A 605 -6.76 49.38 -18.12
CA SER A 605 -6.16 50.04 -19.27
C SER A 605 -4.99 50.95 -18.89
N GLU A 606 -3.85 50.78 -19.57
CA GLU A 606 -2.58 51.49 -19.31
C GLU A 606 -2.03 51.35 -17.86
N ARG A 607 -2.48 50.35 -17.09
CA ARG A 607 -2.01 50.06 -15.72
C ARG A 607 -1.00 48.91 -15.65
N GLU A 608 -0.26 48.88 -14.54
CA GLU A 608 0.64 47.78 -14.19
C GLU A 608 -0.10 46.73 -13.34
N ILE A 609 0.00 45.45 -13.72
CA ILE A 609 -0.63 44.34 -12.99
C ILE A 609 0.30 43.14 -12.87
N PHE A 610 -0.02 42.26 -11.91
CA PHE A 610 0.45 40.88 -11.87
C PHE A 610 -0.61 39.97 -12.48
N VAL A 611 -0.20 38.85 -13.05
CA VAL A 611 -1.12 37.80 -13.49
C VAL A 611 -0.73 36.48 -12.87
N ARG A 612 -1.70 35.78 -12.27
CA ARG A 612 -1.51 34.42 -11.79
C ARG A 612 -1.89 33.43 -12.87
N ILE A 613 -0.97 32.52 -13.20
CA ILE A 613 -1.13 31.52 -14.25
C ILE A 613 -1.13 30.14 -13.59
N ASP A 614 -2.09 29.30 -14.00
CA ASP A 614 -2.15 27.90 -13.58
C ASP A 614 -1.18 27.05 -14.43
N PRO A 615 -0.18 26.40 -13.82
CA PRO A 615 0.73 25.50 -14.52
C PRO A 615 0.08 24.18 -14.97
N GLY A 616 -1.18 23.91 -14.59
CA GLY A 616 -1.95 22.72 -14.98
C GLY A 616 -1.69 21.49 -14.09
N GLN A 617 -0.74 21.57 -13.15
CA GLN A 617 -0.46 20.53 -12.16
C GLN A 617 -0.35 21.13 -10.75
N GLY A 618 -1.19 20.67 -9.82
CA GLY A 618 -1.16 21.05 -8.40
C GLY A 618 -0.30 20.13 -7.53
N HIS A 619 0.30 20.68 -6.48
CA HIS A 619 1.15 19.97 -5.53
C HIS A 619 0.74 20.30 -4.09
N GLY A 620 0.45 19.30 -3.25
CA GLY A 620 0.06 19.52 -1.86
C GLY A 620 -0.41 18.24 -1.18
N HIS A 621 -0.41 18.21 0.15
CA HIS A 621 -0.71 16.99 0.93
C HIS A 621 -2.21 16.60 0.97
N HIS A 622 -3.12 17.44 0.46
CA HIS A 622 -4.56 17.18 0.43
C HIS A 622 -5.24 17.94 -0.72
N LYS A 623 -6.40 17.44 -1.17
CA LYS A 623 -7.23 18.03 -2.25
C LYS A 623 -7.58 19.52 -2.03
N HIS A 624 -7.72 19.92 -0.77
CA HIS A 624 -8.05 21.29 -0.36
C HIS A 624 -6.85 22.24 -0.32
N VAL A 625 -5.62 21.73 -0.49
CA VAL A 625 -4.39 22.52 -0.52
C VAL A 625 -3.67 22.47 -1.87
N CYS A 626 -4.23 21.78 -2.87
CA CYS A 626 -3.79 21.82 -4.26
C CYS A 626 -4.43 23.02 -4.98
N THR A 627 -3.62 23.93 -5.52
CA THR A 627 -4.09 25.22 -6.06
C THR A 627 -3.77 25.43 -7.55
N ALA A 628 -3.58 24.33 -8.28
CA ALA A 628 -3.35 24.29 -9.73
C ALA A 628 -3.96 23.01 -10.34
N GLY A 629 -4.25 23.01 -11.66
CA GLY A 629 -4.90 21.93 -12.40
C GLY A 629 -6.42 22.06 -12.53
N ASP A 630 -7.05 21.21 -13.36
CA ASP A 630 -8.46 21.32 -13.82
C ASP A 630 -9.53 21.38 -12.71
N ILE A 631 -9.21 20.88 -11.51
CA ILE A 631 -10.10 20.91 -10.34
C ILE A 631 -9.87 22.14 -9.44
N SER A 632 -8.93 23.00 -9.80
CA SER A 632 -8.57 24.20 -9.05
C SER A 632 -9.31 25.44 -9.57
N LYS A 633 -9.72 26.31 -8.64
CA LYS A 633 -10.41 27.56 -8.96
C LYS A 633 -9.47 28.77 -9.09
N PHE A 634 -8.17 28.54 -9.21
CA PHE A 634 -7.14 29.55 -9.03
C PHE A 634 -6.25 29.68 -10.27
N GLY A 635 -5.94 30.93 -10.63
CA GLY A 635 -5.07 31.25 -11.75
C GLY A 635 -5.74 31.11 -13.12
N ILE A 636 -5.19 31.84 -14.10
CA ILE A 636 -5.61 31.78 -15.49
C ILE A 636 -5.04 30.50 -16.12
N PRO A 637 -5.87 29.60 -16.68
CA PRO A 637 -5.40 28.38 -17.32
C PRO A 637 -4.47 28.68 -18.50
N LEU A 638 -3.46 27.84 -18.70
CA LEU A 638 -2.51 28.00 -19.82
C LEU A 638 -3.21 28.00 -21.19
N ALA A 639 -4.31 27.27 -21.35
CA ALA A 639 -5.14 27.28 -22.55
C ALA A 639 -5.71 28.67 -22.90
N GLN A 640 -5.85 29.57 -21.93
CA GLN A 640 -6.33 30.94 -22.11
C GLN A 640 -5.20 31.96 -22.31
N LEU A 641 -3.93 31.54 -22.32
CA LEU A 641 -2.78 32.43 -22.44
C LEU A 641 -2.84 33.33 -23.69
N SER A 642 -3.19 32.76 -24.85
CA SER A 642 -3.31 33.53 -26.10
C SER A 642 -4.36 34.64 -25.99
N GLN A 643 -5.48 34.37 -25.32
CA GLN A 643 -6.54 35.35 -25.10
C GLN A 643 -6.10 36.44 -24.12
N LEU A 644 -5.41 36.07 -23.04
CA LEU A 644 -4.80 37.01 -22.10
C LEU A 644 -3.84 37.97 -22.82
N VAL A 645 -2.95 37.45 -23.67
CA VAL A 645 -1.99 38.26 -24.44
C VAL A 645 -2.71 39.26 -25.34
N GLN A 646 -3.78 38.84 -26.01
CA GLN A 646 -4.59 39.72 -26.86
C GLN A 646 -5.20 40.88 -26.07
N ILE A 647 -5.84 40.60 -24.92
CA ILE A 647 -6.47 41.64 -24.09
C ILE A 647 -5.42 42.61 -23.55
N VAL A 648 -4.28 42.09 -23.07
CA VAL A 648 -3.18 42.90 -22.55
C VAL A 648 -2.65 43.88 -23.62
N GLN A 649 -2.53 43.43 -24.87
CA GLN A 649 -2.10 44.28 -25.98
C GLN A 649 -3.17 45.32 -26.37
N GLN A 650 -4.43 44.92 -26.46
CA GLN A 650 -5.55 45.80 -26.84
C GLN A 650 -5.74 46.93 -25.84
N GLU A 651 -5.71 46.61 -24.54
CA GLU A 651 -5.92 47.56 -23.45
C GLU A 651 -4.62 48.22 -22.96
N LYS A 652 -3.49 47.95 -23.63
CA LYS A 652 -2.15 48.45 -23.28
C LYS A 652 -1.78 48.20 -21.81
N ILE A 653 -2.23 47.09 -21.25
CA ILE A 653 -1.92 46.68 -19.89
C ILE A 653 -0.45 46.30 -19.81
N LYS A 654 0.23 46.69 -18.74
CA LYS A 654 1.63 46.29 -18.48
C LYS A 654 1.62 45.15 -17.47
N VAL A 655 1.81 43.92 -17.95
CA VAL A 655 2.03 42.78 -17.05
C VAL A 655 3.46 42.86 -16.54
N ILE A 656 3.60 43.31 -15.29
CA ILE A 656 4.91 43.53 -14.65
C ILE A 656 5.38 42.34 -13.81
N GLY A 657 4.47 41.41 -13.50
CA GLY A 657 4.83 40.19 -12.79
C GLY A 657 3.94 39.01 -13.10
N LEU A 658 4.55 37.82 -13.03
CA LEU A 658 3.89 36.55 -13.24
C LEU A 658 3.90 35.76 -11.92
N HIS A 659 2.77 35.17 -11.58
CA HIS A 659 2.58 34.42 -10.34
C HIS A 659 2.13 32.99 -10.66
N ALA A 660 2.70 32.00 -9.99
CA ALA A 660 2.10 30.67 -9.87
C ALA A 660 2.20 30.17 -8.43
N HIS A 661 1.15 29.49 -7.97
CA HIS A 661 1.09 28.87 -6.64
C HIS A 661 0.53 27.47 -6.81
N THR A 662 1.36 26.46 -6.61
CA THR A 662 1.06 25.06 -6.93
C THR A 662 0.36 24.31 -5.78
N GLY A 663 0.55 24.75 -4.54
CA GLY A 663 -0.26 24.36 -3.39
C GLY A 663 0.43 24.62 -2.06
N SER A 664 0.09 23.88 -1.00
CA SER A 664 0.59 24.13 0.37
C SER A 664 1.08 22.88 1.10
N GLY A 665 2.09 23.06 1.95
CA GLY A 665 2.72 22.00 2.74
C GLY A 665 3.87 21.29 2.02
N ILE A 666 4.31 21.75 0.87
CA ILE A 666 5.26 21.04 -0.01
C ILE A 666 6.64 20.93 0.65
N LEU A 667 7.22 19.73 0.69
CA LEU A 667 8.56 19.46 1.25
C LEU A 667 9.64 19.18 0.20
N THR A 668 9.30 19.30 -1.09
CA THR A 668 10.18 18.97 -2.22
C THR A 668 10.68 20.26 -2.90
N PRO A 669 11.95 20.66 -2.71
CA PRO A 669 12.50 21.91 -3.26
C PRO A 669 12.37 22.07 -4.78
N GLN A 670 12.40 20.96 -5.52
CA GLN A 670 12.38 20.93 -6.98
C GLN A 670 11.11 21.57 -7.58
N ILE A 671 10.01 21.63 -6.82
CA ILE A 671 8.76 22.23 -7.31
C ILE A 671 8.93 23.73 -7.55
N TRP A 672 9.61 24.47 -6.68
CA TRP A 672 9.85 25.90 -6.91
C TRP A 672 10.82 26.15 -8.08
N GLN A 673 11.75 25.23 -8.33
CA GLN A 673 12.57 25.28 -9.54
C GLN A 673 11.71 25.16 -10.80
N GLN A 674 10.80 24.19 -10.83
CA GLN A 674 9.87 23.99 -11.94
C GLN A 674 8.96 25.20 -12.14
N VAL A 675 8.43 25.77 -11.05
CA VAL A 675 7.62 27.00 -11.09
C VAL A 675 8.43 28.17 -11.66
N ALA A 676 9.67 28.36 -11.22
CA ALA A 676 10.53 29.42 -11.72
C ALA A 676 10.83 29.26 -13.22
N ILE A 677 11.15 28.04 -13.67
CA ILE A 677 11.38 27.73 -15.10
C ILE A 677 10.10 27.97 -15.91
N PHE A 678 8.95 27.50 -15.41
CA PHE A 678 7.66 27.69 -16.05
C PHE A 678 7.34 29.17 -16.25
N LEU A 679 7.38 29.97 -15.18
CA LEU A 679 7.09 31.40 -15.25
C LEU A 679 8.11 32.15 -16.11
N ALA A 680 9.39 31.80 -16.02
CA ALA A 680 10.43 32.38 -16.87
C ALA A 680 10.17 32.12 -18.37
N GLY A 681 9.69 30.92 -18.72
CA GLY A 681 9.32 30.58 -20.10
C GLY A 681 8.19 31.46 -20.67
N LEU A 682 7.29 31.93 -19.81
CA LEU A 682 6.16 32.77 -20.20
C LEU A 682 6.51 34.26 -20.40
N THR A 683 7.70 34.69 -19.96
CA THR A 683 8.14 36.09 -20.09
C THR A 683 8.21 36.57 -21.54
N SER A 684 8.44 35.66 -22.49
CA SER A 684 8.46 35.96 -23.93
C SER A 684 7.13 36.53 -24.46
N HIS A 685 6.01 36.28 -23.76
CA HIS A 685 4.70 36.81 -24.10
C HIS A 685 4.42 38.20 -23.53
N PHE A 686 5.19 38.65 -22.53
CA PHE A 686 4.94 39.87 -21.78
C PHE A 686 6.24 40.68 -21.58
N LYS A 687 6.41 41.73 -22.38
CA LYS A 687 7.65 42.53 -22.46
C LYS A 687 8.03 43.30 -21.18
N ASP A 688 7.06 43.60 -20.32
CA ASP A 688 7.22 44.47 -19.15
C ASP A 688 7.47 43.68 -17.85
N VAL A 689 7.58 42.34 -17.92
CA VAL A 689 7.76 41.47 -16.75
C VAL A 689 9.11 41.72 -16.10
N ARG A 690 9.06 42.02 -14.80
CA ARG A 690 10.20 42.22 -13.91
C ARG A 690 10.23 41.24 -12.74
N TYR A 691 9.06 40.72 -12.36
CA TYR A 691 8.88 39.96 -11.13
C TYR A 691 8.31 38.58 -11.41
N LEU A 692 8.93 37.53 -10.87
CA LEU A 692 8.35 36.19 -10.81
C LEU A 692 7.97 35.90 -9.36
N ASN A 693 6.68 35.93 -9.05
CA ASN A 693 6.17 35.44 -7.77
C ASN A 693 6.03 33.91 -7.86
N LEU A 694 6.94 33.19 -7.20
CA LEU A 694 6.97 31.73 -7.21
C LEU A 694 5.92 31.11 -6.26
N GLY A 695 5.05 31.94 -5.69
CA GLY A 695 4.02 31.55 -4.76
C GLY A 695 4.58 31.22 -3.38
N GLY A 696 3.80 30.48 -2.62
CA GLY A 696 4.15 30.08 -1.26
C GLY A 696 4.19 28.57 -1.16
N GLY A 697 3.57 28.06 -0.10
CA GLY A 697 3.32 26.63 0.03
C GLY A 697 4.44 25.81 0.66
N LEU A 698 5.52 26.46 1.07
CA LEU A 698 6.64 25.82 1.77
C LEU A 698 6.12 25.05 3.00
N GLY A 699 6.42 23.76 3.05
CA GLY A 699 6.03 22.87 4.12
C GLY A 699 6.93 22.97 5.34
N VAL A 700 6.37 22.63 6.50
CA VAL A 700 7.11 22.43 7.75
C VAL A 700 6.96 20.98 8.16
N ALA A 701 7.95 20.42 8.86
CA ALA A 701 7.81 19.09 9.43
C ALA A 701 6.70 19.12 10.49
N GLU A 702 5.65 18.31 10.27
CA GLU A 702 4.55 18.17 11.19
C GLU A 702 4.79 17.02 12.16
N ARG A 703 5.39 15.91 11.69
CA ARG A 703 5.57 14.68 12.48
C ARG A 703 7.04 14.46 12.86
N ALA A 704 7.26 13.83 14.01
CA ALA A 704 8.58 13.34 14.38
C ALA A 704 9.12 12.37 13.29
N GLY A 705 10.37 12.57 12.89
CA GLY A 705 11.03 11.79 11.81
C GLY A 705 10.69 12.24 10.38
N GLN A 706 9.77 13.18 10.17
CA GLN A 706 9.54 13.78 8.86
C GLN A 706 10.73 14.70 8.52
N LYS A 707 11.36 14.49 7.37
CA LYS A 707 12.43 15.38 6.90
C LYS A 707 11.85 16.76 6.57
N PRO A 708 12.38 17.85 7.16
CA PRO A 708 11.93 19.21 6.82
C PRO A 708 12.36 19.57 5.38
N LEU A 709 11.75 20.61 4.83
CA LEU A 709 12.15 21.18 3.55
C LEU A 709 13.61 21.65 3.63
N ASP A 710 14.44 21.17 2.70
CA ASP A 710 15.85 21.57 2.63
C ASP A 710 15.97 22.95 1.95
N MET A 711 16.16 23.98 2.78
CA MET A 711 16.28 25.37 2.33
C MET A 711 17.58 25.65 1.57
N ASN A 712 18.65 24.88 1.82
CA ASN A 712 19.91 25.04 1.08
C ASN A 712 19.73 24.54 -0.35
N VAL A 713 19.14 23.35 -0.50
CA VAL A 713 18.82 22.78 -1.82
C VAL A 713 17.83 23.68 -2.57
N LEU A 714 16.81 24.21 -1.90
CA LEU A 714 15.88 25.18 -2.50
C LEU A 714 16.63 26.40 -3.04
N ASN A 715 17.53 26.99 -2.25
CA ASN A 715 18.32 28.14 -2.66
C ASN A 715 19.21 27.82 -3.86
N GLU A 716 19.93 26.70 -3.83
CA GLU A 716 20.83 26.27 -4.93
C GLU A 716 20.06 26.08 -6.23
N LEU A 717 18.91 25.39 -6.19
CA LEU A 717 18.09 25.15 -7.38
C LEU A 717 17.56 26.46 -7.97
N LEU A 718 17.08 27.38 -7.13
CA LEU A 718 16.56 28.67 -7.57
C LEU A 718 17.66 29.60 -8.09
N CYS A 719 18.83 29.62 -7.44
CA CYS A 719 20.02 30.32 -7.96
C CYS A 719 20.38 29.81 -9.37
N GLY A 720 20.33 28.48 -9.58
CA GLY A 720 20.56 27.88 -10.89
C GLY A 720 19.61 28.41 -11.98
N VAL A 721 18.34 28.62 -11.66
CA VAL A 721 17.38 29.24 -12.60
C VAL A 721 17.68 30.73 -12.77
N LYS A 722 17.93 31.45 -11.68
CA LYS A 722 18.16 32.90 -11.68
C LYS A 722 19.35 33.33 -12.54
N VAL A 723 20.39 32.50 -12.65
CA VAL A 723 21.52 32.74 -13.57
C VAL A 723 21.08 32.84 -15.03
N THR A 724 20.00 32.16 -15.42
CA THR A 724 19.45 32.22 -16.79
C THR A 724 18.56 33.43 -17.05
N CYS A 725 18.11 34.13 -15.99
CA CYS A 725 17.25 35.30 -16.06
C CYS A 725 17.60 36.37 -15.00
N PRO A 726 18.86 36.88 -14.98
CA PRO A 726 19.38 37.73 -13.90
C PRO A 726 18.68 39.09 -13.76
N GLN A 727 17.94 39.52 -14.80
CA GLN A 727 17.14 40.74 -14.81
C GLN A 727 15.79 40.62 -14.06
N LEU A 728 15.36 39.40 -13.73
CA LEU A 728 14.09 39.14 -13.05
C LEU A 728 14.30 39.02 -11.54
N GLU A 729 13.44 39.65 -10.76
CA GLU A 729 13.37 39.43 -9.32
C GLU A 729 12.48 38.23 -9.00
N PHE A 730 12.92 37.37 -8.09
CA PHE A 730 12.13 36.24 -7.58
C PHE A 730 11.51 36.61 -6.25
N TRP A 731 10.18 36.47 -6.16
CA TRP A 731 9.40 36.74 -4.97
C TRP A 731 8.81 35.44 -4.41
N LEU A 732 8.66 35.37 -3.08
CA LEU A 732 7.98 34.26 -2.38
C LEU A 732 6.96 34.78 -1.36
N GLU A 733 5.88 34.02 -1.16
CA GLU A 733 4.79 34.32 -0.22
C GLU A 733 4.53 33.19 0.82
N PRO A 734 5.53 32.71 1.59
CA PRO A 734 5.43 31.47 2.37
C PRO A 734 4.76 31.67 3.74
N GLY A 735 3.51 32.14 3.77
CA GLY A 735 2.81 32.51 5.02
C GLY A 735 2.82 31.41 6.09
N ARG A 736 2.42 30.19 5.72
CA ARG A 736 2.38 29.05 6.65
C ARG A 736 3.76 28.71 7.25
N PHE A 737 4.81 28.73 6.41
CA PHE A 737 6.16 28.36 6.82
C PHE A 737 6.68 29.26 7.94
N PHE A 738 6.41 30.57 7.86
CA PHE A 738 6.86 31.52 8.87
C PHE A 738 6.32 31.21 10.27
N VAL A 739 5.03 30.93 10.38
CA VAL A 739 4.33 30.97 11.67
C VAL A 739 3.94 29.61 12.21
N ALA A 740 3.83 28.57 11.38
CA ALA A 740 3.27 27.28 11.80
C ALA A 740 3.95 26.71 13.05
N GLN A 741 5.27 26.55 13.02
CA GLN A 741 6.05 25.98 14.14
C GLN A 741 6.20 26.93 15.34
N ALA A 742 6.01 28.23 15.15
CA ALA A 742 6.10 29.22 16.22
C ALA A 742 4.88 29.19 17.16
N GLY A 743 3.75 28.62 16.74
CA GLY A 743 2.52 28.61 17.53
C GLY A 743 2.18 27.26 18.18
N VAL A 744 1.72 27.34 19.43
CA VAL A 744 1.08 26.23 20.15
C VAL A 744 -0.28 26.68 20.69
N LEU A 745 -1.23 25.75 20.84
CA LEU A 745 -2.49 25.97 21.52
C LEU A 745 -2.47 25.25 22.87
N LEU A 746 -2.63 26.00 23.96
CA LEU A 746 -2.75 25.46 25.31
C LEU A 746 -4.23 25.36 25.69
N ALA A 747 -4.62 24.24 26.27
CA ALA A 747 -5.99 23.96 26.72
C ALA A 747 -5.99 23.15 28.01
N ARG A 748 -6.98 23.36 28.88
CA ARG A 748 -7.12 22.64 30.15
C ARG A 748 -7.96 21.39 29.97
N VAL A 749 -7.54 20.29 30.58
CA VAL A 749 -8.39 19.10 30.71
C VAL A 749 -9.56 19.43 31.64
N THR A 750 -10.77 19.23 31.15
CA THR A 750 -12.02 19.46 31.90
C THR A 750 -12.58 18.18 32.48
N GLN A 751 -12.50 17.07 31.73
CA GLN A 751 -13.10 15.80 32.14
C GLN A 751 -12.51 14.62 31.36
N ILE A 752 -12.45 13.46 32.02
CA ILE A 752 -12.07 12.20 31.39
C ILE A 752 -13.28 11.27 31.36
N LYS A 753 -13.54 10.66 30.21
CA LYS A 753 -14.65 9.72 30.03
C LYS A 753 -14.16 8.44 29.36
N SER A 754 -14.56 7.30 29.90
CA SER A 754 -14.31 6.00 29.28
C SER A 754 -15.61 5.39 28.76
N LYS A 755 -15.58 4.82 27.55
CA LYS A 755 -16.70 4.08 26.95
C LYS A 755 -16.15 2.82 26.26
N GLY A 756 -16.35 1.66 26.90
CA GLY A 756 -15.72 0.41 26.47
C GLY A 756 -14.19 0.55 26.53
N ASN A 757 -13.51 0.21 25.44
CA ASN A 757 -12.04 0.31 25.34
C ASN A 757 -11.54 1.71 24.94
N MET A 758 -12.43 2.70 24.83
CA MET A 758 -12.07 4.05 24.39
C MET A 758 -12.03 5.03 25.57
N THR A 759 -10.94 5.78 25.68
CA THR A 759 -10.79 6.90 26.62
C THR A 759 -10.89 8.23 25.86
N PHE A 760 -11.64 9.17 26.42
CA PHE A 760 -11.78 10.54 25.93
C PHE A 760 -11.25 11.50 26.98
N ILE A 761 -10.35 12.38 26.57
CA ILE A 761 -9.83 13.50 27.36
C ILE A 761 -10.50 14.75 26.79
N GLY A 762 -11.50 15.26 27.50
CA GLY A 762 -12.18 16.50 27.15
C GLY A 762 -11.36 17.70 27.59
N ILE A 763 -11.17 18.67 26.70
CA ILE A 763 -10.47 19.94 26.99
C ILE A 763 -11.42 21.14 26.85
N ASP A 764 -11.02 22.29 27.39
CA ASP A 764 -11.83 23.52 27.46
C ASP A 764 -11.93 24.29 26.14
N THR A 765 -11.44 23.72 25.03
CA THR A 765 -11.53 24.26 23.68
C THR A 765 -11.65 23.16 22.63
N GLY A 766 -12.14 23.48 21.43
CA GLY A 766 -12.38 22.49 20.40
C GLY A 766 -12.15 23.00 18.99
N MET A 767 -12.88 22.45 18.04
CA MET A 767 -12.92 22.85 16.64
C MET A 767 -13.31 24.32 16.45
N ASN A 768 -13.95 24.95 17.43
CA ASN A 768 -14.21 26.40 17.42
C ASN A 768 -12.92 27.21 17.45
N SER A 769 -11.87 26.71 18.12
CA SER A 769 -10.55 27.34 18.14
C SER A 769 -9.64 26.79 17.05
N LEU A 770 -9.63 25.47 16.84
CA LEU A 770 -8.79 24.80 15.86
C LEU A 770 -9.62 23.84 15.00
N ILE A 771 -10.22 24.37 13.94
CA ILE A 771 -11.16 23.60 13.10
C ILE A 771 -10.47 22.59 12.17
N ARG A 772 -9.16 22.76 11.92
CA ARG A 772 -8.43 22.03 10.87
C ARG A 772 -8.50 20.49 10.98
N PRO A 773 -8.38 19.86 12.18
CA PRO A 773 -8.56 18.42 12.32
C PRO A 773 -9.97 17.96 11.89
N ALA A 774 -10.99 18.75 12.22
CA ALA A 774 -12.38 18.44 11.88
C ALA A 774 -12.71 18.71 10.40
N LEU A 775 -12.15 19.80 9.83
CA LEU A 775 -12.48 20.24 8.47
C LEU A 775 -11.81 19.39 7.40
N TYR A 776 -10.53 19.07 7.57
CA TYR A 776 -9.75 18.36 6.56
C TYR A 776 -8.70 17.41 7.16
N GLY A 777 -8.88 16.96 8.41
CA GLY A 777 -8.07 15.88 8.98
C GLY A 777 -6.62 16.26 9.30
N SER A 778 -6.30 17.55 9.46
CA SER A 778 -4.93 17.96 9.73
C SER A 778 -4.36 17.32 11.00
N TRP A 779 -3.14 16.80 10.90
CA TRP A 779 -2.47 16.22 12.05
C TRP A 779 -1.74 17.30 12.85
N HIS A 780 -1.88 17.24 14.17
CA HIS A 780 -1.08 18.03 15.11
C HIS A 780 -0.50 17.11 16.18
N GLU A 781 0.68 17.48 16.65
CA GLU A 781 1.28 16.84 17.81
C GLU A 781 0.54 17.33 19.06
N VAL A 782 0.14 16.41 19.92
CA VAL A 782 -0.67 16.71 21.11
C VAL A 782 -0.04 16.01 22.30
N VAL A 783 0.33 16.78 23.31
CA VAL A 783 0.99 16.28 24.51
C VAL A 783 0.29 16.77 25.77
N ASN A 784 0.30 15.95 26.82
CA ASN A 784 0.02 16.44 28.16
C ASN A 784 1.27 17.16 28.66
N LEU A 785 1.27 18.49 28.63
CA LEU A 785 2.41 19.33 28.99
C LEU A 785 2.73 19.22 30.48
N THR A 786 1.70 19.08 31.33
CA THR A 786 1.88 18.87 32.77
C THR A 786 2.66 17.59 33.03
N ARG A 787 2.32 16.51 32.32
CA ARG A 787 2.85 15.15 32.51
C ARG A 787 3.78 14.68 31.40
N LEU A 788 4.52 15.61 30.78
CA LEU A 788 5.28 15.36 29.56
C LEU A 788 6.27 14.19 29.66
N HIS A 789 6.87 13.99 30.84
CA HIS A 789 7.87 12.96 31.11
C HIS A 789 7.30 11.69 31.74
N GLU A 790 5.99 11.63 31.98
CA GLU A 790 5.34 10.44 32.52
C GLU A 790 5.16 9.36 31.43
N PRO A 791 5.17 8.07 31.81
CA PRO A 791 4.98 6.99 30.85
C PRO A 791 3.59 7.07 30.21
N ARG A 792 3.56 6.88 28.89
CA ARG A 792 2.32 6.87 28.10
C ARG A 792 1.66 5.51 28.19
N THR A 793 0.73 5.34 29.13
CA THR A 793 0.10 4.05 29.47
C THR A 793 -1.33 3.90 28.99
N ILE A 794 -1.96 4.98 28.49
CA ILE A 794 -3.34 4.96 28.00
C ILE A 794 -3.42 5.35 26.52
N THR A 795 -4.43 4.86 25.82
CA THR A 795 -4.78 5.34 24.48
C THR A 795 -6.04 6.21 24.59
N ALA A 796 -5.97 7.47 24.16
CA ALA A 796 -7.06 8.43 24.33
C ALA A 796 -7.35 9.27 23.08
N ASN A 797 -8.60 9.71 22.95
CA ASN A 797 -9.01 10.77 22.03
C ASN A 797 -9.03 12.10 22.78
N ILE A 798 -8.51 13.16 22.17
CA ILE A 798 -8.54 14.52 22.70
C ILE A 798 -9.68 15.24 21.99
N VAL A 799 -10.69 15.65 22.75
CA VAL A 799 -11.96 16.18 22.23
C VAL A 799 -12.28 17.52 22.87
N GLY A 800 -12.98 18.38 22.14
CA GLY A 800 -13.43 19.66 22.65
C GLY A 800 -14.87 19.63 23.22
N PRO A 801 -15.38 20.80 23.63
CA PRO A 801 -16.71 20.96 24.22
C PRO A 801 -17.82 21.36 23.22
N ILE A 802 -17.56 21.32 21.92
CA ILE A 802 -18.49 21.68 20.84
C ILE A 802 -19.44 20.52 20.59
N CYS A 803 -20.72 20.84 20.38
CA CYS A 803 -21.77 19.85 20.17
C CYS A 803 -21.79 19.41 18.70
N GLU A 804 -20.67 18.87 18.23
CA GLU A 804 -20.50 18.32 16.89
C GLU A 804 -19.65 17.05 16.99
N SER A 805 -20.06 16.02 16.25
CA SER A 805 -19.38 14.73 16.18
C SER A 805 -17.92 14.84 15.73
N GLY A 806 -17.63 15.86 14.91
CA GLY A 806 -16.29 16.17 14.42
C GLY A 806 -15.39 16.92 15.42
N ASP A 807 -15.83 17.26 16.64
CA ASP A 807 -15.03 17.98 17.62
C ASP A 807 -13.96 17.10 18.32
N THR A 808 -13.09 16.54 17.49
CA THR A 808 -11.96 15.72 17.90
C THR A 808 -10.68 16.35 17.37
N LEU A 809 -9.82 16.79 18.28
CA LEU A 809 -8.55 17.45 17.96
C LEU A 809 -7.42 16.43 17.75
N ALA A 810 -7.50 15.26 18.39
CA ALA A 810 -6.62 14.13 18.11
C ALA A 810 -7.28 12.79 18.44
N PHE A 811 -7.02 11.79 17.60
CA PHE A 811 -7.62 10.45 17.69
C PHE A 811 -6.60 9.39 18.06
N SER A 812 -6.97 8.51 18.99
CA SER A 812 -6.22 7.31 19.41
C SER A 812 -4.73 7.58 19.69
N ARG A 813 -4.44 8.54 20.57
CA ARG A 813 -3.09 8.94 20.96
C ARG A 813 -2.65 8.19 22.21
N LEU A 814 -1.42 7.69 22.21
CA LEU A 814 -0.77 7.22 23.44
C LEU A 814 -0.45 8.40 24.36
N PHE A 815 -0.99 8.36 25.57
CA PHE A 815 -0.97 9.45 26.53
C PHE A 815 -0.58 8.94 27.93
N PRO A 816 0.02 9.79 28.78
CA PRO A 816 0.14 9.49 30.20
C PRO A 816 -1.24 9.48 30.85
N LEU A 817 -1.35 8.87 32.03
CA LEU A 817 -2.55 8.96 32.86
C LEU A 817 -2.87 10.43 33.13
N THR A 818 -3.93 10.92 32.50
CA THR A 818 -4.29 12.34 32.47
C THR A 818 -5.42 12.61 33.45
N GLN A 819 -5.37 13.75 34.12
CA GLN A 819 -6.33 14.15 35.14
C GLN A 819 -6.96 15.51 34.79
N GLU A 820 -8.12 15.78 35.38
CA GLU A 820 -8.73 17.12 35.32
C GLU A 820 -7.74 18.18 35.81
N GLY A 821 -7.69 19.32 35.11
CA GLY A 821 -6.79 20.42 35.41
C GLY A 821 -5.42 20.34 34.72
N ASP A 822 -5.02 19.17 34.20
CA ASP A 822 -3.79 19.03 33.38
C ASP A 822 -3.84 19.97 32.15
N ILE A 823 -2.67 20.38 31.68
CA ILE A 823 -2.53 21.25 30.51
C ILE A 823 -2.16 20.41 29.30
N ILE A 824 -2.97 20.50 28.26
CA ILE A 824 -2.71 19.92 26.94
C ILE A 824 -2.10 20.99 26.05
N LEU A 825 -1.01 20.63 25.38
CA LEU A 825 -0.38 21.44 24.33
C LEU A 825 -0.64 20.77 22.98
N ILE A 826 -1.14 21.56 22.03
CA ILE A 826 -1.28 21.19 20.62
C ILE A 826 -0.25 22.00 19.83
N ALA A 827 0.70 21.35 19.18
CA ALA A 827 1.81 22.01 18.50
C ALA A 827 1.50 22.36 17.03
N ASN A 828 2.34 23.21 16.44
CA ASN A 828 2.27 23.63 15.04
C ASN A 828 0.95 24.32 14.65
N THR A 829 0.36 25.07 15.60
CA THR A 829 -0.95 25.72 15.44
C THR A 829 -0.83 27.20 15.06
N GLY A 830 0.39 27.68 14.76
CA GLY A 830 0.62 29.08 14.44
C GLY A 830 0.04 29.55 13.10
N ALA A 831 -0.23 28.63 12.17
CA ALA A 831 -0.86 28.91 10.89
C ALA A 831 -2.26 28.30 10.82
N TYR A 832 -3.22 29.07 10.31
CA TYR A 832 -4.61 28.66 10.08
C TYR A 832 -5.32 28.13 11.33
N GLY A 833 -4.83 28.53 12.51
CA GLY A 833 -5.44 28.25 13.81
C GLY A 833 -6.53 29.28 14.12
N HIS A 834 -6.17 30.31 14.89
CA HIS A 834 -7.10 31.36 15.30
C HIS A 834 -7.81 32.07 14.13
N THR A 835 -7.13 32.25 12.98
CA THR A 835 -7.74 32.89 11.79
C THR A 835 -8.92 32.12 11.20
N MET A 836 -9.01 30.81 11.48
CA MET A 836 -10.14 29.96 11.10
C MET A 836 -11.08 29.66 12.27
N SER A 837 -10.91 30.35 13.39
CA SER A 837 -11.75 30.15 14.57
C SER A 837 -13.17 30.70 14.34
N SER A 838 -14.13 30.18 15.10
CA SER A 838 -15.52 30.61 15.03
C SER A 838 -16.16 30.65 16.40
N ASN A 839 -17.24 31.42 16.54
CA ASN A 839 -18.10 31.40 17.72
C ASN A 839 -19.18 30.31 17.62
N TYR A 840 -18.91 29.19 16.94
CA TYR A 840 -19.87 28.10 16.80
C TYR A 840 -20.26 27.56 18.19
N ASN A 841 -21.54 27.20 18.37
CA ASN A 841 -22.18 26.99 19.67
C ASN A 841 -22.06 28.16 20.67
N MET A 842 -21.87 29.40 20.18
CA MET A 842 -21.67 30.61 21.01
C MET A 842 -20.48 30.49 21.97
N ARG A 843 -19.52 29.61 21.67
CA ARG A 843 -18.31 29.44 22.48
C ARG A 843 -17.19 30.29 21.92
N ILE A 844 -16.63 31.14 22.78
CA ILE A 844 -15.51 32.03 22.43
C ILE A 844 -14.28 31.16 22.11
N PRO A 845 -13.58 31.41 20.99
CA PRO A 845 -12.35 30.71 20.66
C PRO A 845 -11.19 31.13 21.57
N ALA A 846 -10.12 30.35 21.56
CA ALA A 846 -8.91 30.61 22.33
C ALA A 846 -8.29 31.97 21.97
N GLN A 847 -7.82 32.70 23.00
CA GLN A 847 -7.18 34.00 22.84
C GLN A 847 -5.77 33.87 22.24
N GLU A 848 -5.19 34.95 21.74
CA GLU A 848 -3.85 34.96 21.13
C GLU A 848 -2.87 35.82 21.95
N GLN A 849 -1.64 35.32 22.11
CA GLN A 849 -0.56 36.03 22.78
C GLN A 849 0.81 35.65 22.22
N CYS A 850 1.72 36.63 22.06
CA CYS A 850 3.14 36.34 21.86
C CYS A 850 3.89 36.15 23.19
N PHE A 851 4.90 35.30 23.12
CA PHE A 851 5.70 34.85 24.25
C PHE A 851 7.19 35.03 23.92
N GLU A 852 7.93 35.59 24.87
CA GLU A 852 9.37 35.92 24.72
C GLU A 852 10.29 34.75 24.99
#